data_AF-A0A3C1WWW7-F1
#
_entry.id   AF-A0A3C1WWW7-F1
#
_cell.length_a   1.000
_cell.length_b   1.000
_cell.length_c   1.000
_cell.angle_alpha   90.00
_cell.angle_beta   90.00
_cell.angle_gamma   90.00
#
_symmetry.space_group_name_H-M   'P 1'
#
loop_
_entity.id
_entity.type
_entity.pdbx_description
1 polymer ?
#
loop_
_entity_poly.entity_id
_entity_poly.type
_entity_poly.pdbx_seq_one_letter_code
_entity_poly.pdbx_strand_id
1 'polypeptide(L)'
;MALNFRTTGMKKSTKHRIILLVIVFFISLLFFYIILNRKTSPNVSTMSSPTLPTVSVESFGTKQLLLHGYIAKMDDTEMTDNLIPLDTDRKLTITVNTYGNQIDNASYEIHSADTSRTISTNSLNSSKSSGDTVTFDTELTNLLDPGHKYSLILNLTSGGRKIRYYSQIMIFADSHLKELMKFASDFHDKSLSDDYNSLGKYLEPTADASSGDVSHVTINSTVNDLGMQSFSHKVESEPIISVTDLTDDVASIELRYVLSHDDSCYLAVEKYRVRYGSPRMYLLSFDRTLDIIPKSATFSVKDGALTIGASANAPQMFANESGSVAAFVQAGALYEYNVNQNKVTSVFSFFKDSDDLRCLFTDHDIRILNIDASGSMDFVVYGYMNCGSHEGRSGIDIYHYDSSLNVATEEGFINSSNPVSYLQKNFSELLYRTSGGRFYCLLNHNLIGIDLVTRKTDVILKNLQDGQYCVSEDMRYIAWTKSSQPGSVIKIRDLSSDKVYDITAKSGSRLKALCFIDEDLVYGTVDSSHYTSGLMNSLTIVSFANEKMSTIKTYQKDGLLISKVSRSDNAVELTRVHDDGSKASSDTILDTLTNSDESVNASTATDDNAGTVRTIEFSKLSTDLKAKPAFTTSGLVLSDSTISLEIYK
;
A
#
# COMPACT_ATOMS: atom_id res chain seq x y z
N MET A 1 67.93 6.50 -59.46
CA MET A 1 66.85 5.59 -59.94
C MET A 1 65.60 5.94 -59.15
N ALA A 2 64.59 6.52 -59.78
CA ALA A 2 63.33 6.90 -59.11
C ALA A 2 62.20 5.99 -59.63
N LEU A 3 61.55 5.27 -58.71
CA LEU A 3 60.42 4.38 -58.98
C LEU A 3 59.10 5.17 -58.86
N ASN A 4 58.39 5.29 -59.97
CA ASN A 4 57.03 5.84 -60.00
C ASN A 4 56.01 4.71 -59.83
N PHE A 5 55.20 4.77 -58.78
CA PHE A 5 54.05 3.88 -58.58
C PHE A 5 52.81 4.44 -59.28
N ARG A 6 52.16 3.61 -60.11
CA ARG A 6 50.87 3.90 -60.74
C ARG A 6 49.74 3.81 -59.71
N THR A 7 49.00 4.90 -59.50
CA THR A 7 47.74 4.91 -58.75
C THR A 7 46.59 4.46 -59.66
N THR A 8 46.13 3.21 -59.49
CA THR A 8 44.90 2.74 -60.13
C THR A 8 43.69 3.27 -59.37
N GLY A 9 43.07 4.33 -59.89
CA GLY A 9 41.81 4.85 -59.37
C GLY A 9 40.65 3.85 -59.48
N MET A 10 39.80 3.78 -58.46
CA MET A 10 38.60 2.91 -58.42
C MET A 10 37.72 3.05 -59.67
N LYS A 11 37.31 1.91 -60.25
CA LYS A 11 36.38 1.83 -61.38
C LYS A 11 35.07 2.58 -61.10
N LYS A 12 34.59 3.34 -62.10
CA LYS A 12 33.40 4.21 -62.00
C LYS A 12 32.14 3.45 -61.57
N SER A 13 32.01 2.18 -61.96
CA SER A 13 30.90 1.30 -61.56
C SER A 13 30.93 0.95 -60.06
N THR A 14 32.12 0.74 -59.49
CA THR A 14 32.30 0.48 -58.06
C THR A 14 31.96 1.72 -57.23
N LYS A 15 32.39 2.91 -57.68
CA LYS A 15 32.03 4.18 -57.02
C LYS A 15 30.52 4.42 -57.01
N HIS A 16 29.82 4.11 -58.10
CA HIS A 16 28.37 4.28 -58.18
C HIS A 16 27.61 3.33 -57.23
N ARG A 17 28.07 2.08 -57.10
CA ARG A 17 27.50 1.12 -56.14
C ARG A 17 27.72 1.54 -54.69
N ILE A 18 28.91 2.07 -54.37
CA ILE A 18 29.21 2.59 -53.03
C ILE A 18 28.30 3.77 -52.69
N ILE A 19 28.15 4.73 -53.61
CA ILE A 19 27.27 5.90 -53.39
C ILE A 19 25.81 5.46 -53.21
N LEU A 20 25.33 4.51 -54.02
CA LEU A 20 23.97 3.99 -53.89
C LEU A 20 23.74 3.27 -52.55
N LEU A 21 24.71 2.47 -52.09
CA LEU A 21 24.66 1.82 -50.78
C LEU A 21 24.63 2.84 -49.63
N VAL A 22 25.41 3.91 -49.72
CA VAL A 22 25.40 4.99 -48.73
C VAL A 22 24.05 5.71 -48.70
N ILE A 23 23.46 6.00 -49.86
CA ILE A 23 22.14 6.62 -49.95
C ILE A 23 21.07 5.72 -49.36
N VAL A 24 21.07 4.42 -49.70
CA VAL A 24 20.12 3.45 -49.15
C VAL A 24 20.31 3.30 -47.64
N PHE A 25 21.54 3.32 -47.14
CA PHE A 25 21.82 3.31 -45.70
C PHE A 25 21.21 4.53 -44.99
N PHE A 26 21.40 5.74 -45.51
CA PHE A 26 20.82 6.95 -44.92
C PHE A 26 19.29 7.00 -45.03
N ILE A 27 18.71 6.53 -46.15
CA ILE A 27 17.25 6.45 -46.30
C ILE A 27 16.67 5.44 -45.31
N SER A 28 17.28 4.26 -45.17
CA SER A 28 16.87 3.26 -44.18
C SER A 28 17.02 3.81 -42.77
N LEU A 29 18.10 4.52 -42.46
CA LEU A 29 18.33 5.12 -41.15
C LEU A 29 17.29 6.21 -40.85
N LEU A 30 16.91 7.02 -41.84
CA LEU A 30 15.83 8.01 -41.71
C LEU A 30 14.45 7.35 -41.55
N PHE A 31 14.20 6.28 -42.30
CA PHE A 31 12.95 5.52 -42.23
C PHE A 31 12.79 4.81 -40.89
N PHE A 32 13.84 4.14 -40.40
CA PHE A 32 13.87 3.55 -39.07
C PHE A 32 13.80 4.62 -37.98
N TYR A 33 14.47 5.77 -38.13
CA TYR A 33 14.34 6.90 -37.20
C TYR A 33 12.89 7.40 -37.14
N ILE A 34 12.22 7.60 -38.27
CA ILE A 34 10.82 8.06 -38.32
C ILE A 34 9.86 7.02 -37.76
N ILE A 35 10.10 5.72 -37.98
CA ILE A 35 9.23 4.65 -37.47
C ILE A 35 9.46 4.39 -35.98
N LEU A 36 10.71 4.32 -35.53
CA LEU A 36 11.06 4.11 -34.12
C LEU A 36 10.73 5.34 -33.26
N ASN A 37 10.85 6.55 -33.80
CA ASN A 37 10.44 7.79 -33.13
C ASN A 37 9.04 8.28 -33.50
N ARG A 38 8.24 7.49 -34.23
CA ARG A 38 6.79 7.71 -34.31
C ARG A 38 6.18 7.29 -32.97
N LYS A 39 6.47 8.05 -31.92
CA LYS A 39 5.63 8.05 -30.72
C LYS A 39 4.28 8.61 -31.20
N THR A 40 3.25 7.76 -31.25
CA THR A 40 1.90 8.26 -30.95
C THR A 40 2.08 9.05 -29.66
N SER A 41 1.92 10.38 -29.73
CA SER A 41 1.98 11.20 -28.52
C SER A 41 0.99 10.58 -27.54
N PRO A 42 1.45 10.02 -26.41
CA PRO A 42 0.52 9.46 -25.45
C PRO A 42 -0.42 10.59 -25.03
N ASN A 43 -1.71 10.26 -24.86
CA ASN A 43 -2.67 11.23 -24.35
C ASN A 43 -2.34 11.48 -22.88
N VAL A 44 -1.49 12.47 -22.62
CA VAL A 44 -1.20 12.94 -21.27
C VAL A 44 -2.45 13.64 -20.76
N SER A 45 -3.05 13.10 -19.71
CA SER A 45 -4.22 13.66 -19.03
C SER A 45 -3.93 13.86 -17.55
N THR A 46 -4.93 14.32 -16.81
CA THR A 46 -4.94 14.24 -15.34
C THR A 46 -5.87 13.11 -14.90
N MET A 47 -5.81 12.73 -13.62
CA MET A 47 -6.69 11.71 -13.07
C MET A 47 -8.16 12.15 -13.23
N SER A 48 -9.03 11.23 -13.67
CA SER A 48 -10.46 11.52 -13.80
C SER A 48 -11.13 11.56 -12.43
N SER A 49 -12.28 12.23 -12.32
CA SER A 49 -13.11 12.12 -11.11
C SER A 49 -13.79 10.75 -11.05
N PRO A 50 -14.12 10.22 -9.85
CA PRO A 50 -14.91 9.00 -9.72
C PRO A 50 -16.27 9.12 -10.41
N THR A 51 -16.73 8.02 -11.01
CA THR A 51 -17.96 7.93 -11.78
C THR A 51 -18.98 6.94 -11.20
N LEU A 52 -18.55 5.99 -10.36
CA LEU A 52 -19.45 4.97 -9.83
C LEU A 52 -20.37 5.50 -8.71
N PRO A 53 -21.62 5.01 -8.62
CA PRO A 53 -22.50 5.21 -7.49
C PRO A 53 -21.94 4.63 -6.19
N THR A 54 -22.32 5.22 -5.05
CA THR A 54 -22.05 4.67 -3.71
C THR A 54 -23.34 4.21 -3.04
N VAL A 55 -23.21 3.30 -2.08
CA VAL A 55 -24.36 2.76 -1.34
C VAL A 55 -24.16 2.97 0.16
N SER A 56 -25.11 3.63 0.80
CA SER A 56 -25.24 3.63 2.26
C SER A 56 -26.43 2.78 2.66
N VAL A 57 -26.40 2.27 3.89
CA VAL A 57 -27.50 1.49 4.45
C VAL A 57 -27.97 2.13 5.74
N GLU A 58 -29.25 2.06 6.02
CA GLU A 58 -29.79 2.48 7.30
C GLU A 58 -30.22 1.25 8.08
N SER A 59 -29.68 1.13 9.30
CA SER A 59 -30.06 0.12 10.26
C SER A 59 -30.18 0.76 11.64
N PHE A 60 -31.12 0.28 12.44
CA PHE A 60 -31.45 0.85 13.75
C PHE A 60 -31.76 2.36 13.72
N GLY A 61 -32.22 2.90 12.58
CA GLY A 61 -32.56 4.32 12.40
C GLY A 61 -31.35 5.24 12.28
N THR A 62 -30.18 4.70 11.95
CA THR A 62 -28.98 5.49 11.66
C THR A 62 -28.41 5.08 10.31
N LYS A 63 -28.08 6.07 9.49
CA LYS A 63 -27.35 5.85 8.23
C LYS A 63 -25.94 5.40 8.59
N GLN A 64 -25.59 4.20 8.14
CA GLN A 64 -24.31 3.55 8.35
C GLN A 64 -23.65 3.29 7.01
N LEU A 65 -22.32 3.24 7.05
CA LEU A 65 -21.41 2.82 6.00
C LEU A 65 -21.52 3.65 4.71
N LEU A 66 -20.43 3.63 3.96
CA LEU A 66 -20.41 4.05 2.57
C LEU A 66 -19.71 2.96 1.78
N LEU A 67 -20.48 2.13 1.10
CA LEU A 67 -19.97 1.04 0.29
C LEU A 67 -19.61 1.56 -1.10
N HIS A 68 -18.43 1.16 -1.56
CA HIS A 68 -17.89 1.47 -2.88
C HIS A 68 -18.15 0.31 -3.85
N GLY A 69 -18.35 0.65 -5.12
CA GLY A 69 -18.82 -0.28 -6.13
C GLY A 69 -17.70 -1.02 -6.84
N TYR A 70 -17.75 -2.35 -6.80
CA TYR A 70 -16.82 -3.23 -7.52
C TYR A 70 -17.38 -3.64 -8.89
N ILE A 71 -16.64 -3.39 -9.97
CA ILE A 71 -17.02 -3.82 -11.32
C ILE A 71 -16.55 -5.24 -11.64
N ALA A 72 -15.49 -5.70 -10.98
CA ALA A 72 -15.05 -7.08 -10.98
C ALA A 72 -15.75 -7.86 -9.83
N LYS A 73 -15.85 -9.19 -9.97
CA LYS A 73 -16.34 -10.03 -8.87
C LYS A 73 -15.20 -10.21 -7.85
N MET A 74 -15.44 -9.84 -6.61
CA MET A 74 -14.56 -10.11 -5.47
C MET A 74 -14.86 -11.48 -4.87
N ASP A 75 -13.88 -12.03 -4.14
CA ASP A 75 -14.04 -13.17 -3.25
C ASP A 75 -14.74 -12.71 -1.97
N ASP A 76 -16.01 -13.07 -1.83
CA ASP A 76 -16.85 -12.59 -0.75
C ASP A 76 -16.55 -13.25 0.60
N THR A 77 -15.72 -14.31 0.67
CA THR A 77 -15.20 -14.80 1.95
C THR A 77 -14.18 -13.85 2.57
N GLU A 78 -13.48 -13.07 1.74
CA GLU A 78 -12.45 -12.12 2.19
C GLU A 78 -13.01 -10.71 2.43
N MET A 79 -14.22 -10.40 1.94
CA MET A 79 -14.86 -9.08 2.08
C MET A 79 -15.48 -8.88 3.48
N THR A 80 -14.64 -8.90 4.52
CA THR A 80 -15.07 -8.92 5.93
C THR A 80 -14.94 -7.59 6.66
N ASP A 81 -14.47 -6.54 5.99
CA ASP A 81 -14.06 -5.28 6.63
C ASP A 81 -15.23 -4.47 7.24
N ASN A 82 -16.48 -4.74 6.82
CA ASN A 82 -17.67 -4.04 7.29
C ASN A 82 -18.79 -5.01 7.69
N LEU A 83 -19.53 -4.65 8.74
CA LEU A 83 -20.70 -5.38 9.23
C LEU A 83 -21.93 -4.45 9.23
N ILE A 84 -23.05 -4.97 8.73
CA ILE A 84 -24.38 -4.35 8.84
C ILE A 84 -25.15 -5.14 9.89
N PRO A 85 -25.27 -4.63 11.12
CA PRO A 85 -26.14 -5.21 12.13
C PRO A 85 -27.60 -5.08 11.68
N LEU A 86 -28.39 -6.12 11.88
CA LEU A 86 -29.83 -6.14 11.59
C LEU A 86 -30.62 -6.34 12.88
N ASP A 87 -31.73 -5.62 13.00
CA ASP A 87 -32.73 -5.91 14.03
C ASP A 87 -33.49 -7.21 13.68
N THR A 88 -34.23 -7.74 14.64
CA THR A 88 -35.06 -8.95 14.52
C THR A 88 -36.14 -8.85 13.44
N ASP A 89 -36.53 -7.64 13.06
CA ASP A 89 -37.47 -7.39 11.95
C ASP A 89 -36.84 -7.52 10.56
N ARG A 90 -35.50 -7.65 10.49
CA ARG A 90 -34.70 -7.84 9.26
C ARG A 90 -34.93 -6.77 8.19
N LYS A 91 -35.40 -5.59 8.58
CA LYS A 91 -35.57 -4.48 7.65
C LYS A 91 -34.22 -3.83 7.35
N LEU A 92 -34.06 -3.49 6.09
CA LEU A 92 -32.90 -2.79 5.59
C LEU A 92 -33.34 -1.73 4.59
N THR A 93 -32.96 -0.49 4.86
CA THR A 93 -33.15 0.62 3.92
C THR A 93 -31.81 0.89 3.24
N ILE A 94 -31.80 0.85 1.92
CA ILE A 94 -30.60 1.01 1.09
C ILE A 94 -30.73 2.33 0.34
N THR A 95 -29.73 3.19 0.44
CA THR A 95 -29.68 4.48 -0.25
C THR A 95 -28.49 4.51 -1.21
N VAL A 96 -28.79 4.66 -2.49
CA VAL A 96 -27.80 4.79 -3.57
C VAL A 96 -27.61 6.27 -3.88
N ASN A 97 -26.38 6.76 -3.73
CA ASN A 97 -25.99 8.06 -4.29
C ASN A 97 -25.50 7.83 -5.71
N THR A 98 -26.27 8.32 -6.68
CA THR A 98 -26.10 8.02 -8.11
C THR A 98 -25.07 8.91 -8.79
N TYR A 99 -24.81 10.11 -8.29
CA TYR A 99 -23.94 11.11 -8.91
C TYR A 99 -24.28 11.34 -10.40
N GLY A 100 -25.57 11.49 -10.70
CA GLY A 100 -26.08 11.67 -12.07
C GLY A 100 -26.19 10.39 -12.90
N ASN A 101 -25.83 9.22 -12.37
CA ASN A 101 -26.02 7.96 -13.08
C ASN A 101 -27.46 7.45 -13.00
N GLN A 102 -27.92 6.79 -14.06
CA GLN A 102 -29.21 6.10 -14.06
C GLN A 102 -29.06 4.69 -13.46
N ILE A 103 -29.91 4.34 -12.50
CA ILE A 103 -29.98 2.98 -11.95
C ILE A 103 -31.03 2.17 -12.74
N ASP A 104 -30.56 1.15 -13.45
CA ASP A 104 -31.38 0.31 -14.33
C ASP A 104 -32.04 -0.84 -13.57
N ASN A 105 -31.29 -1.46 -12.65
CA ASN A 105 -31.76 -2.59 -11.85
C ASN A 105 -30.99 -2.66 -10.52
N ALA A 106 -31.64 -3.20 -9.49
CA ALA A 106 -31.04 -3.46 -8.19
C ALA A 106 -31.48 -4.84 -7.68
N SER A 107 -30.57 -5.59 -7.07
CA SER A 107 -30.86 -6.87 -6.43
C SER A 107 -29.89 -7.14 -5.29
N TYR A 108 -30.17 -8.14 -4.47
CA TYR A 108 -29.22 -8.63 -3.48
C TYR A 108 -29.08 -10.16 -3.51
N GLU A 109 -27.93 -10.63 -3.06
CA GLU A 109 -27.61 -12.03 -2.79
C GLU A 109 -27.12 -12.14 -1.34
N ILE A 110 -27.56 -13.18 -0.64
CA ILE A 110 -27.07 -13.51 0.70
C ILE A 110 -26.46 -14.90 0.66
N HIS A 111 -25.21 -15.04 1.10
CA HIS A 111 -24.48 -16.30 1.20
C HIS A 111 -24.15 -16.64 2.65
N SER A 112 -23.92 -17.93 2.94
CA SER A 112 -23.25 -18.34 4.18
C SER A 112 -21.88 -17.70 4.31
N ALA A 113 -21.33 -17.60 5.54
CA ALA A 113 -20.03 -16.98 5.78
C ALA A 113 -18.87 -17.62 4.98
N ASP A 114 -18.95 -18.92 4.73
CA ASP A 114 -17.99 -19.67 3.90
C ASP A 114 -18.31 -19.64 2.40
N THR A 115 -19.39 -18.93 2.00
CA THR A 115 -19.93 -18.78 0.64
C THR A 115 -20.35 -20.09 -0.04
N SER A 116 -20.36 -21.21 0.69
CA SER A 116 -20.69 -22.54 0.15
C SER A 116 -22.18 -22.69 -0.22
N ARG A 117 -23.05 -21.84 0.34
CA ARG A 117 -24.49 -21.86 0.12
C ARG A 117 -25.06 -20.47 -0.11
N THR A 118 -25.84 -20.33 -1.17
CA THR A 118 -26.75 -19.19 -1.34
C THR A 118 -27.99 -19.37 -0.46
N ILE A 119 -28.25 -18.39 0.40
CA ILE A 119 -29.39 -18.35 1.32
C ILE A 119 -30.59 -17.64 0.70
N SER A 120 -30.34 -16.54 -0.04
CA SER A 120 -31.40 -15.76 -0.69
C SER A 120 -30.88 -14.98 -1.89
N THR A 121 -31.74 -14.76 -2.88
CA THR A 121 -31.50 -13.85 -4.01
C THR A 121 -32.82 -13.18 -4.36
N ASN A 122 -32.88 -11.85 -4.30
CA ASN A 122 -34.12 -11.09 -4.57
C ASN A 122 -33.82 -9.81 -5.34
N SER A 123 -34.78 -9.38 -6.18
CA SER A 123 -34.76 -8.07 -6.83
C SER A 123 -35.26 -6.98 -5.87
N LEU A 124 -34.69 -5.78 -5.98
CA LEU A 124 -35.06 -4.61 -5.20
C LEU A 124 -35.85 -3.65 -6.08
N ASN A 125 -37.01 -3.22 -5.58
CA ASN A 125 -37.81 -2.18 -6.23
C ASN A 125 -37.60 -0.86 -5.49
N SER A 126 -37.35 0.22 -6.23
CA SER A 126 -37.14 1.54 -5.63
C SER A 126 -38.40 2.00 -4.90
N SER A 127 -38.26 2.41 -3.65
CA SER A 127 -39.35 3.02 -2.87
C SER A 127 -39.43 4.53 -3.10
N LYS A 128 -38.29 5.18 -3.33
CA LYS A 128 -38.19 6.63 -3.58
C LYS A 128 -37.02 6.94 -4.52
N SER A 129 -37.20 7.96 -5.37
CA SER A 129 -36.14 8.54 -6.19
C SER A 129 -36.25 10.06 -6.09
N SER A 130 -35.16 10.74 -5.75
CA SER A 130 -35.13 12.20 -5.58
C SER A 130 -33.74 12.74 -5.88
N GLY A 131 -33.63 13.60 -6.89
CA GLY A 131 -32.33 14.13 -7.33
C GLY A 131 -31.36 13.01 -7.65
N ASP A 132 -30.16 13.07 -7.06
CA ASP A 132 -29.11 12.06 -7.23
C ASP A 132 -29.22 10.89 -6.26
N THR A 133 -30.36 10.66 -5.62
CA THR A 133 -30.54 9.59 -4.63
C THR A 133 -31.69 8.66 -4.99
N VAL A 134 -31.45 7.35 -4.89
CA VAL A 134 -32.47 6.29 -5.01
C VAL A 134 -32.50 5.46 -3.74
N THR A 135 -33.68 5.25 -3.17
CA THR A 135 -33.88 4.48 -1.94
C THR A 135 -34.66 3.19 -2.23
N PHE A 136 -34.25 2.12 -1.56
CA PHE A 136 -34.89 0.81 -1.59
C PHE A 136 -35.17 0.35 -0.16
N ASP A 137 -36.41 -0.06 0.10
CA ASP A 137 -36.79 -0.65 1.39
C ASP A 137 -37.07 -2.14 1.18
N THR A 138 -36.41 -2.99 1.96
CA THR A 138 -36.60 -4.44 1.87
C THR A 138 -36.61 -5.07 3.26
N GLU A 139 -37.32 -6.19 3.36
CA GLU A 139 -37.17 -7.14 4.46
C GLU A 139 -36.34 -8.33 3.97
N LEU A 140 -35.31 -8.71 4.72
CA LEU A 140 -34.47 -9.86 4.36
C LEU A 140 -35.13 -11.18 4.80
N THR A 141 -34.69 -12.26 4.17
CA THR A 141 -35.21 -13.63 4.38
C THR A 141 -35.23 -14.03 5.87
N ASN A 142 -36.22 -14.82 6.28
CA ASN A 142 -36.31 -15.40 7.62
C ASN A 142 -35.39 -16.61 7.85
N LEU A 143 -34.56 -16.96 6.85
CA LEU A 143 -33.57 -18.04 6.90
C LEU A 143 -32.24 -17.61 7.55
N LEU A 144 -32.17 -16.39 8.10
CA LEU A 144 -31.01 -15.87 8.80
C LEU A 144 -31.13 -16.20 10.30
N ASP A 145 -30.13 -16.88 10.83
CA ASP A 145 -30.07 -17.22 12.24
C ASP A 145 -29.44 -16.06 13.04
N PRO A 146 -30.03 -15.66 14.19
CA PRO A 146 -29.41 -14.69 15.10
C PRO A 146 -27.99 -15.09 15.50
N GLY A 147 -27.09 -14.11 15.62
CA GLY A 147 -25.69 -14.33 16.00
C GLY A 147 -24.80 -14.96 14.90
N HIS A 148 -25.34 -15.28 13.72
CA HIS A 148 -24.57 -15.84 12.61
C HIS A 148 -24.23 -14.76 11.57
N LYS A 149 -22.97 -14.76 11.10
CA LYS A 149 -22.52 -13.89 10.01
C LYS A 149 -22.93 -14.48 8.66
N TYR A 150 -23.39 -13.61 7.76
CA TYR A 150 -23.65 -13.92 6.36
C TYR A 150 -23.00 -12.87 5.47
N SER A 151 -22.63 -13.26 4.25
CA SER A 151 -22.18 -12.32 3.21
C SER A 151 -23.39 -11.72 2.50
N LEU A 152 -23.43 -10.40 2.37
CA LEU A 152 -24.41 -9.65 1.58
C LEU A 152 -23.71 -9.05 0.36
N ILE A 153 -24.25 -9.35 -0.82
CA ILE A 153 -23.83 -8.74 -2.08
C ILE A 153 -25.01 -7.94 -2.64
N LEU A 154 -24.90 -6.62 -2.61
CA LEU A 154 -25.82 -5.73 -3.33
C LEU A 154 -25.32 -5.59 -4.77
N ASN A 155 -26.21 -5.81 -5.73
CA ASN A 155 -25.92 -5.73 -7.15
C ASN A 155 -26.71 -4.57 -7.75
N LEU A 156 -26.02 -3.61 -8.36
CA LEU A 156 -26.63 -2.55 -9.16
C LEU A 156 -26.24 -2.72 -10.63
N THR A 157 -27.16 -2.38 -11.53
CA THR A 157 -26.86 -2.16 -12.94
C THR A 157 -27.05 -0.68 -13.24
N SER A 158 -26.01 -0.05 -13.79
CA SER A 158 -26.02 1.38 -14.12
C SER A 158 -25.26 1.61 -15.43
N GLY A 159 -25.94 2.18 -16.43
CA GLY A 159 -25.33 2.42 -17.75
C GLY A 159 -24.83 1.13 -18.42
N GLY A 160 -25.54 0.01 -18.19
CA GLY A 160 -25.17 -1.31 -18.70
C GLY A 160 -23.98 -1.99 -17.98
N ARG A 161 -23.42 -1.38 -16.93
CA ARG A 161 -22.36 -1.98 -16.10
C ARG A 161 -22.96 -2.61 -14.85
N LYS A 162 -22.55 -3.84 -14.52
CA LYS A 162 -22.88 -4.50 -13.25
C LYS A 162 -21.88 -4.08 -12.18
N ILE A 163 -22.37 -3.54 -11.07
CA ILE A 163 -21.61 -3.03 -9.94
C ILE A 163 -22.03 -3.82 -8.69
N ARG A 164 -21.06 -4.24 -7.87
CA ARG A 164 -21.28 -5.06 -6.68
C ARG A 164 -20.78 -4.34 -5.44
N TYR A 165 -21.54 -4.43 -4.36
CA TYR A 165 -21.18 -3.87 -3.06
C TYR A 165 -21.25 -5.00 -2.05
N TYR A 166 -20.23 -5.10 -1.20
CA TYR A 166 -20.04 -6.23 -0.30
C TYR A 166 -20.09 -5.76 1.15
N SER A 167 -20.72 -6.54 2.01
CA SER A 167 -20.70 -6.36 3.46
C SER A 167 -21.06 -7.67 4.15
N GLN A 168 -20.70 -7.82 5.42
CA GLN A 168 -21.31 -8.83 6.27
C GLN A 168 -22.64 -8.34 6.83
N ILE A 169 -23.56 -9.25 7.12
CA ILE A 169 -24.80 -9.00 7.89
C ILE A 169 -24.91 -9.98 9.06
N MET A 170 -25.52 -9.54 10.16
CA MET A 170 -25.86 -10.40 11.30
C MET A 170 -27.09 -9.85 12.03
N ILE A 171 -28.00 -10.73 12.45
CA ILE A 171 -29.16 -10.35 13.28
C ILE A 171 -28.79 -10.34 14.76
N PHE A 172 -29.18 -9.26 15.44
CA PHE A 172 -29.04 -9.10 16.89
C PHE A 172 -30.40 -8.85 17.54
N ALA A 173 -30.64 -9.48 18.70
CA ALA A 173 -31.92 -9.38 19.39
C ALA A 173 -31.98 -8.24 20.43
N ASP A 174 -30.88 -8.00 21.15
CA ASP A 174 -30.82 -7.01 22.25
C ASP A 174 -29.41 -6.42 22.37
N SER A 175 -28.87 -5.92 21.25
CA SER A 175 -27.47 -5.44 21.19
C SER A 175 -27.23 -4.07 21.83
N HIS A 176 -28.30 -3.38 22.26
CA HIS A 176 -28.26 -1.98 22.65
C HIS A 176 -27.54 -1.06 21.63
N LEU A 177 -27.55 -1.44 20.34
CA LEU A 177 -26.72 -0.78 19.33
C LEU A 177 -27.13 0.69 19.14
N LYS A 178 -28.42 1.01 19.25
CA LYS A 178 -28.91 2.40 19.17
C LYS A 178 -28.25 3.27 20.24
N GLU A 179 -28.19 2.78 21.46
CA GLU A 179 -27.60 3.47 22.60
C GLU A 179 -26.08 3.56 22.47
N LEU A 180 -25.41 2.51 21.98
CA LEU A 180 -23.97 2.48 21.73
C LEU A 180 -23.56 3.46 20.63
N MET A 181 -24.29 3.50 19.51
CA MET A 181 -24.06 4.44 18.41
C MET A 181 -24.33 5.89 18.82
N LYS A 182 -25.39 6.11 19.61
CA LYS A 182 -25.68 7.42 20.18
C LYS A 182 -24.53 7.87 21.09
N PHE A 183 -24.00 6.98 21.92
CA PHE A 183 -22.84 7.31 22.75
C PHE A 183 -21.62 7.72 21.93
N ALA A 184 -21.29 6.96 20.87
CA ALA A 184 -20.15 7.28 20.00
C ALA A 184 -20.35 8.63 19.29
N SER A 185 -21.56 8.89 18.76
CA SER A 185 -21.89 10.16 18.10
C SER A 185 -21.84 11.34 19.09
N ASP A 186 -22.45 11.19 20.27
CA ASP A 186 -22.42 12.22 21.33
C ASP A 186 -20.98 12.48 21.82
N PHE A 187 -20.11 11.45 21.83
CA PHE A 187 -18.70 11.59 22.17
C PHE A 187 -17.94 12.34 21.08
N HIS A 188 -18.12 11.96 19.81
CA HIS A 188 -17.57 12.64 18.64
C HIS A 188 -17.92 14.14 18.64
N ASP A 189 -19.21 14.48 18.71
CA ASP A 189 -19.67 15.88 18.69
C ASP A 189 -19.08 16.71 19.84
N LYS A 190 -18.99 16.12 21.04
CA LYS A 190 -18.39 16.79 22.20
C LYS A 190 -16.89 16.96 22.08
N SER A 191 -16.20 16.01 21.48
CA SER A 191 -14.74 16.05 21.34
C SER A 191 -14.25 17.08 20.32
N LEU A 192 -15.14 17.54 19.43
CA LEU A 192 -14.90 18.59 18.44
C LEU A 192 -15.57 19.92 18.81
N SER A 193 -16.04 20.07 20.05
CA SER A 193 -16.68 21.30 20.55
C SER A 193 -16.13 21.70 21.92
N ASP A 194 -16.50 22.89 22.39
CA ASP A 194 -16.07 23.43 23.70
C ASP A 194 -16.49 22.56 24.91
N ASP A 195 -17.37 21.57 24.70
CA ASP A 195 -17.86 20.63 25.72
C ASP A 195 -16.95 19.40 25.94
N TYR A 196 -15.80 19.32 25.26
CA TYR A 196 -14.87 18.18 25.32
C TYR A 196 -14.43 17.83 26.75
N ASN A 197 -14.35 18.81 27.65
CA ASN A 197 -13.98 18.61 29.06
C ASN A 197 -14.90 17.60 29.77
N SER A 198 -16.16 17.50 29.35
CA SER A 198 -17.13 16.55 29.92
C SER A 198 -16.80 15.08 29.63
N LEU A 199 -15.94 14.82 28.64
CA LEU A 199 -15.51 13.48 28.23
C LEU A 199 -14.37 12.93 29.08
N GLY A 200 -13.68 13.77 29.87
CA GLY A 200 -12.55 13.35 30.70
C GLY A 200 -12.86 12.21 31.67
N LYS A 201 -14.13 12.03 32.05
CA LYS A 201 -14.60 10.89 32.88
C LYS A 201 -14.54 9.52 32.19
N TYR A 202 -14.33 9.48 30.88
CA TYR A 202 -14.20 8.26 30.08
C TYR A 202 -12.75 7.94 29.69
N LEU A 203 -11.82 8.88 29.93
CA LEU A 203 -10.42 8.73 29.58
C LEU A 203 -9.66 8.06 30.74
N GLU A 204 -8.54 7.44 30.39
CA GLU A 204 -7.63 6.78 31.32
C GLU A 204 -6.20 7.32 31.14
N PRO A 205 -5.95 8.64 31.36
CA PRO A 205 -4.67 9.24 31.02
C PRO A 205 -3.50 8.60 31.76
N THR A 206 -2.41 8.32 31.05
CA THR A 206 -1.16 7.87 31.65
C THR A 206 -0.31 9.05 32.13
N ALA A 207 0.73 8.78 32.94
CA ALA A 207 1.57 9.83 33.53
C ALA A 207 2.28 10.72 32.48
N ASP A 208 2.49 10.21 31.26
CA ASP A 208 3.16 10.89 30.14
C ASP A 208 2.19 11.20 28.97
N ALA A 209 0.89 11.30 29.24
CA ALA A 209 -0.17 11.32 28.23
C ALA A 209 -0.18 12.53 27.26
N SER A 210 0.47 13.65 27.61
CA SER A 210 0.41 14.88 26.83
C SER A 210 1.54 14.93 25.79
N SER A 211 1.22 14.61 24.54
CA SER A 211 2.17 14.68 23.41
C SER A 211 2.14 16.03 22.66
N GLY A 212 1.06 16.82 22.78
CA GLY A 212 0.83 17.96 21.88
C GLY A 212 0.57 17.54 20.42
N ASP A 213 0.42 16.24 20.19
CA ASP A 213 0.18 15.64 18.89
C ASP A 213 -1.31 15.35 18.74
N VAL A 214 -2.00 16.24 18.01
CA VAL A 214 -3.42 16.07 17.69
C VAL A 214 -3.65 15.00 16.62
N SER A 215 -2.58 14.52 15.98
CA SER A 215 -2.68 13.56 14.88
C SER A 215 -2.93 12.13 15.33
N HIS A 216 -2.64 11.80 16.59
CA HIS A 216 -2.97 10.51 17.18
C HIS A 216 -3.40 10.65 18.64
N VAL A 217 -4.67 10.43 18.93
CA VAL A 217 -5.26 10.57 20.25
C VAL A 217 -5.91 9.26 20.66
N THR A 218 -5.63 8.77 21.86
CA THR A 218 -6.18 7.51 22.37
C THR A 218 -6.95 7.72 23.68
N ILE A 219 -7.58 6.66 24.19
CA ILE A 219 -8.19 6.68 25.53
C ILE A 219 -7.20 7.06 26.65
N ASN A 220 -5.89 6.87 26.41
CA ASN A 220 -4.82 7.19 27.34
C ASN A 220 -4.28 8.62 27.20
N SER A 221 -4.79 9.40 26.25
CA SER A 221 -4.41 10.80 26.05
C SER A 221 -5.11 11.70 27.05
N THR A 222 -4.65 12.96 27.19
CA THR A 222 -5.32 13.93 28.05
C THR A 222 -6.64 14.41 27.44
N VAL A 223 -7.52 14.95 28.27
CA VAL A 223 -8.78 15.54 27.80
C VAL A 223 -8.57 16.72 26.84
N ASN A 224 -7.44 17.43 26.96
CA ASN A 224 -7.09 18.52 26.04
C ASN A 224 -6.63 18.00 24.68
N ASP A 225 -5.88 16.90 24.63
CA ASP A 225 -5.53 16.24 23.36
C ASP A 225 -6.79 15.81 22.62
N LEU A 226 -7.76 15.23 23.35
CA LEU A 226 -9.07 14.85 22.82
C LEU A 226 -9.84 16.04 22.25
N GLY A 227 -9.83 17.17 22.95
CA GLY A 227 -10.41 18.44 22.52
C GLY A 227 -9.62 19.16 21.42
N MET A 228 -8.66 18.49 20.78
CA MET A 228 -7.80 19.03 19.71
C MET A 228 -6.94 20.24 20.14
N GLN A 229 -6.76 20.47 21.44
CA GLN A 229 -5.92 21.55 21.99
C GLN A 229 -6.09 22.92 21.32
N SER A 230 -5.06 23.40 20.61
CA SER A 230 -5.01 24.67 19.86
C SER A 230 -5.22 24.50 18.36
N PHE A 231 -5.48 23.28 17.89
CA PHE A 231 -5.77 22.98 16.49
C PHE A 231 -7.16 23.54 16.13
N SER A 232 -7.17 24.71 15.51
CA SER A 232 -8.39 25.29 14.95
C SER A 232 -8.92 24.39 13.84
N HIS A 233 -10.21 24.10 13.81
CA HIS A 233 -10.77 23.22 12.79
C HIS A 233 -12.19 23.61 12.41
N LYS A 234 -12.58 23.20 11.21
CA LYS A 234 -13.95 23.21 10.73
C LYS A 234 -14.31 21.83 10.18
N VAL A 235 -15.47 21.33 10.58
CA VAL A 235 -16.02 20.07 10.08
C VAL A 235 -16.54 20.31 8.65
N GLU A 236 -15.98 19.61 7.67
CA GLU A 236 -16.33 19.77 6.24
C GLU A 236 -17.27 18.67 5.73
N SER A 237 -17.42 17.56 6.46
CA SER A 237 -18.31 16.46 6.06
C SER A 237 -19.10 15.91 7.25
N GLU A 238 -20.31 15.40 6.99
CA GLU A 238 -20.99 14.54 7.96
C GLU A 238 -20.17 13.24 8.17
N PRO A 239 -20.04 12.75 9.41
CA PRO A 239 -19.28 11.53 9.68
C PRO A 239 -19.97 10.29 9.10
N ILE A 240 -19.18 9.47 8.41
CA ILE A 240 -19.60 8.14 7.97
C ILE A 240 -19.40 7.18 9.16
N ILE A 241 -20.49 6.62 9.67
CA ILE A 241 -20.48 5.70 10.82
C ILE A 241 -20.52 4.25 10.34
N SER A 242 -19.61 3.42 10.83
CA SER A 242 -19.46 2.02 10.43
C SER A 242 -19.38 1.13 11.67
N VAL A 243 -20.08 0.00 11.69
CA VAL A 243 -19.93 -1.02 12.74
C VAL A 243 -19.01 -2.10 12.19
N THR A 244 -17.91 -2.37 12.87
CA THR A 244 -16.91 -3.37 12.44
C THR A 244 -17.03 -4.68 13.23
N ASP A 245 -17.53 -4.59 14.46
CA ASP A 245 -17.81 -5.76 15.31
C ASP A 245 -18.92 -5.45 16.32
N LEU A 246 -19.70 -6.46 16.68
CA LEU A 246 -20.82 -6.31 17.62
C LEU A 246 -21.07 -7.63 18.37
N THR A 247 -21.21 -7.53 19.69
CA THR A 247 -21.70 -8.59 20.58
C THR A 247 -23.02 -8.14 21.22
N ASP A 248 -23.52 -8.89 22.21
CA ASP A 248 -24.76 -8.56 22.91
C ASP A 248 -24.71 -7.19 23.62
N ASP A 249 -23.54 -6.76 24.08
CA ASP A 249 -23.39 -5.50 24.85
C ASP A 249 -22.18 -4.66 24.43
N VAL A 250 -21.37 -5.07 23.45
CA VAL A 250 -20.17 -4.34 23.01
C VAL A 250 -20.22 -4.08 21.51
N ALA A 251 -19.97 -2.84 21.09
CA ALA A 251 -19.81 -2.47 19.69
C ALA A 251 -18.40 -1.91 19.43
N SER A 252 -17.80 -2.31 18.30
CA SER A 252 -16.69 -1.60 17.68
C SER A 252 -17.24 -0.72 16.56
N ILE A 253 -17.05 0.59 16.68
CA ILE A 253 -17.65 1.60 15.81
C ILE A 253 -16.52 2.47 15.24
N GLU A 254 -16.56 2.73 13.95
CA GLU A 254 -15.63 3.62 13.26
C GLU A 254 -16.37 4.82 12.66
N LEU A 255 -15.86 6.02 12.89
CA LEU A 255 -16.33 7.27 12.28
C LEU A 255 -15.23 7.81 11.36
N ARG A 256 -15.59 8.14 10.11
CA ARG A 256 -14.69 8.82 9.15
C ARG A 256 -15.27 10.17 8.73
N TYR A 257 -14.47 11.22 8.77
CA TYR A 257 -14.89 12.58 8.42
C TYR A 257 -13.72 13.46 8.00
N VAL A 258 -14.02 14.60 7.38
CA VAL A 258 -13.02 15.57 6.94
C VAL A 258 -13.07 16.81 7.82
N LEU A 259 -11.88 17.21 8.28
CA LEU A 259 -11.65 18.50 8.92
C LEU A 259 -10.87 19.41 7.97
N SER A 260 -11.09 20.71 8.07
CA SER A 260 -10.19 21.72 7.51
C SER A 260 -9.53 22.52 8.62
N HIS A 261 -8.27 22.89 8.40
CA HIS A 261 -7.50 23.83 9.20
C HIS A 261 -6.76 24.75 8.23
N ASP A 262 -7.07 26.04 8.29
CA ASP A 262 -6.68 27.03 7.28
C ASP A 262 -6.99 26.54 5.85
N ASP A 263 -5.97 26.46 4.98
CA ASP A 263 -6.09 25.98 3.59
C ASP A 263 -5.87 24.45 3.45
N SER A 264 -5.67 23.74 4.55
CA SER A 264 -5.37 22.30 4.57
C SER A 264 -6.58 21.46 4.97
N CYS A 265 -6.70 20.28 4.38
CA CYS A 265 -7.73 19.29 4.71
C CYS A 265 -7.10 18.10 5.41
N TYR A 266 -7.85 17.46 6.29
CA TYR A 266 -7.42 16.31 7.07
C TYR A 266 -8.50 15.25 7.06
N LEU A 267 -8.10 14.00 6.82
CA LEU A 267 -8.95 12.85 7.03
C LEU A 267 -8.84 12.42 8.49
N ALA A 268 -9.96 12.47 9.21
CA ALA A 268 -10.06 12.00 10.58
C ALA A 268 -10.74 10.63 10.61
N VAL A 269 -10.18 9.70 11.37
CA VAL A 269 -10.76 8.38 11.64
C VAL A 269 -10.80 8.18 13.14
N GLU A 270 -11.98 7.90 13.68
CA GLU A 270 -12.17 7.58 15.09
C GLU A 270 -12.67 6.15 15.24
N LYS A 271 -11.99 5.37 16.06
CA LYS A 271 -12.35 4.00 16.40
C LYS A 271 -12.74 3.93 17.86
N TYR A 272 -13.95 3.45 18.11
CA TYR A 272 -14.53 3.28 19.42
C TYR A 272 -14.72 1.80 19.71
N ARG A 273 -14.44 1.39 20.94
CA ARG A 273 -14.98 0.15 21.51
C ARG A 273 -15.82 0.51 22.72
N VAL A 274 -17.13 0.35 22.62
CA VAL A 274 -18.09 0.82 23.63
C VAL A 274 -18.86 -0.37 24.18
N ARG A 275 -18.99 -0.47 25.50
CA ARG A 275 -19.83 -1.45 26.17
C ARG A 275 -21.03 -0.78 26.82
N TYR A 276 -22.19 -1.38 26.60
CA TYR A 276 -23.44 -1.00 27.21
C TYR A 276 -23.41 -1.30 28.71
N GLY A 277 -23.96 -0.39 29.50
CA GLY A 277 -24.14 -0.60 30.92
C GLY A 277 -25.23 0.30 31.47
N SER A 278 -25.97 -0.21 32.44
CA SER A 278 -26.93 0.56 33.21
C SER A 278 -26.42 0.69 34.66
N PRO A 279 -26.25 1.91 35.19
CA PRO A 279 -26.76 3.18 34.67
C PRO A 279 -25.80 3.95 33.74
N ARG A 280 -24.63 3.40 33.35
CA ARG A 280 -23.64 4.12 32.52
C ARG A 280 -23.00 3.26 31.43
N MET A 281 -22.72 3.90 30.30
CA MET A 281 -21.87 3.37 29.22
C MET A 281 -20.40 3.32 29.63
N TYR A 282 -19.65 2.39 29.04
CA TYR A 282 -18.22 2.23 29.21
C TYR A 282 -17.50 2.38 27.87
N LEU A 283 -16.60 3.36 27.77
CA LEU A 283 -15.63 3.44 26.69
C LEU A 283 -14.47 2.51 27.04
N LEU A 284 -14.31 1.42 26.28
CA LEU A 284 -13.25 0.43 26.49
C LEU A 284 -11.99 0.76 25.70
N SER A 285 -12.14 1.44 24.56
CA SER A 285 -11.05 1.89 23.72
C SER A 285 -11.52 3.07 22.88
N PHE A 286 -10.60 4.00 22.64
CA PHE A 286 -10.74 5.12 21.72
C PHE A 286 -9.40 5.33 21.03
N ASP A 287 -9.43 5.53 19.72
CA ASP A 287 -8.28 5.86 18.88
C ASP A 287 -8.75 6.80 17.76
N ARG A 288 -8.24 8.03 17.73
CA ARG A 288 -8.45 9.00 16.65
C ARG A 288 -7.13 9.22 15.93
N THR A 289 -7.13 9.04 14.61
CA THR A 289 -6.06 9.51 13.73
C THR A 289 -6.52 10.71 12.93
N LEU A 290 -5.61 11.64 12.68
CA LEU A 290 -5.80 12.79 11.80
C LEU A 290 -4.64 12.84 10.82
N ASP A 291 -4.92 12.60 9.54
CA ASP A 291 -3.91 12.58 8.49
C ASP A 291 -4.16 13.71 7.49
N ILE A 292 -3.13 14.52 7.25
CA ILE A 292 -3.22 15.61 6.28
C ILE A 292 -3.40 15.05 4.87
N ILE A 293 -4.28 15.70 4.11
CA ILE A 293 -4.46 15.54 2.67
C ILE A 293 -3.71 16.70 2.02
N PRO A 294 -2.46 16.51 1.56
CA PRO A 294 -1.62 17.64 1.17
C PRO A 294 -2.17 18.37 -0.06
N LYS A 295 -2.12 19.69 0.00
CA LYS A 295 -2.36 20.60 -1.13
C LYS A 295 -1.09 21.42 -1.38
N SER A 296 -1.05 22.17 -2.48
CA SER A 296 0.09 23.05 -2.76
C SER A 296 0.41 24.06 -1.64
N ALA A 297 -0.59 24.41 -0.82
CA ALA A 297 -0.42 25.34 0.29
C ALA A 297 0.19 24.70 1.55
N THR A 298 0.14 23.38 1.65
CA THR A 298 0.54 22.59 2.82
C THR A 298 2.05 22.61 3.05
N PHE A 299 2.85 22.55 1.98
CA PHE A 299 4.29 22.37 2.08
C PHE A 299 5.03 23.67 2.41
N SER A 300 6.01 23.56 3.31
CA SER A 300 6.97 24.62 3.59
C SER A 300 8.35 24.04 3.88
N VAL A 301 9.40 24.82 3.66
CA VAL A 301 10.78 24.45 3.97
C VAL A 301 11.32 25.37 5.04
N LYS A 302 11.85 24.79 6.11
CA LYS A 302 12.46 25.51 7.23
C LYS A 302 13.43 24.57 7.95
N ASP A 303 14.54 25.11 8.44
CA ASP A 303 15.51 24.43 9.30
C ASP A 303 16.02 23.09 8.74
N GLY A 304 16.20 23.01 7.40
CA GLY A 304 16.69 21.81 6.72
C GLY A 304 15.64 20.72 6.50
N ALA A 305 14.35 21.02 6.77
CA ALA A 305 13.26 20.07 6.61
C ALA A 305 12.13 20.58 5.69
N LEU A 306 11.48 19.66 4.99
CA LEU A 306 10.20 19.86 4.33
C LEU A 306 9.08 19.50 5.31
N THR A 307 8.23 20.47 5.66
CA THR A 307 7.02 20.21 6.45
C THR A 307 5.94 19.58 5.58
N ILE A 308 5.39 18.45 6.05
CA ILE A 308 4.24 17.77 5.43
C ILE A 308 2.95 18.20 6.14
N GLY A 309 2.92 18.20 7.47
CA GLY A 309 1.71 18.54 8.25
C GLY A 309 1.38 17.49 9.32
N ALA A 310 0.32 17.71 10.08
CA ALA A 310 -0.09 16.76 11.13
C ALA A 310 -0.55 15.44 10.52
N SER A 311 0.04 14.32 10.95
CA SER A 311 -0.26 12.97 10.46
C SER A 311 0.14 11.93 11.50
N ALA A 312 -0.74 10.96 11.72
CA ALA A 312 -0.62 9.98 12.80
C ALA A 312 0.66 9.15 12.64
N ASN A 313 0.95 8.77 11.40
CA ASN A 313 2.10 7.94 11.05
C ASN A 313 3.16 8.75 10.31
N ALA A 314 4.42 8.31 10.44
CA ALA A 314 5.48 8.79 9.55
C ALA A 314 5.16 8.35 8.10
N PRO A 315 5.44 9.20 7.10
CA PRO A 315 5.21 8.84 5.71
C PRO A 315 6.13 7.66 5.30
N GLN A 316 5.64 6.81 4.39
CA GLN A 316 6.53 5.91 3.66
C GLN A 316 7.38 6.76 2.71
N MET A 317 8.70 6.57 2.71
CA MET A 317 9.62 7.39 1.95
C MET A 317 10.68 6.57 1.23
N PHE A 318 11.18 7.11 0.13
CA PHE A 318 12.33 6.55 -0.60
C PHE A 318 13.15 7.70 -1.18
N ALA A 319 14.44 7.76 -0.87
CA ALA A 319 15.34 8.80 -1.35
C ALA A 319 16.35 8.26 -2.37
N ASN A 320 16.82 9.13 -3.26
CA ASN A 320 17.97 8.77 -4.09
C ASN A 320 19.24 8.66 -3.23
N GLU A 321 20.26 7.95 -3.71
CA GLU A 321 21.52 7.70 -2.99
C GLU A 321 22.15 8.97 -2.39
N SER A 322 21.92 10.11 -3.03
CA SER A 322 22.52 11.39 -2.66
C SER A 322 21.66 12.24 -1.72
N GLY A 323 20.44 11.84 -1.40
CA GLY A 323 19.45 12.61 -0.63
C GLY A 323 19.01 13.93 -1.26
N SER A 324 19.15 14.10 -2.58
CA SER A 324 18.76 15.34 -3.28
C SER A 324 17.32 15.31 -3.79
N VAL A 325 16.73 14.11 -3.87
CA VAL A 325 15.34 13.87 -4.22
C VAL A 325 14.81 12.78 -3.31
N ALA A 326 13.61 12.96 -2.77
CA ALA A 326 12.88 11.92 -2.06
C ALA A 326 11.43 11.87 -2.51
N ALA A 327 10.91 10.65 -2.65
CA ALA A 327 9.51 10.38 -2.84
C ALA A 327 8.88 9.95 -1.52
N PHE A 328 7.63 10.33 -1.29
CA PHE A 328 6.90 9.96 -0.08
C PHE A 328 5.40 9.81 -0.31
N VAL A 329 4.78 8.90 0.43
CA VAL A 329 3.35 8.63 0.38
C VAL A 329 2.69 9.30 1.58
N GLN A 330 1.64 10.09 1.32
CA GLN A 330 0.83 10.74 2.33
C GLN A 330 -0.65 10.69 1.93
N ALA A 331 -1.50 10.21 2.84
CA ALA A 331 -2.94 10.02 2.64
C ALA A 331 -3.31 9.22 1.36
N GLY A 332 -2.48 8.28 0.91
CA GLY A 332 -2.76 7.51 -0.32
C GLY A 332 -2.48 8.28 -1.63
N ALA A 333 -1.66 9.34 -1.57
CA ALA A 333 -1.08 10.03 -2.71
C ALA A 333 0.45 10.01 -2.64
N LEU A 334 1.11 10.01 -3.81
CA LEU A 334 2.56 9.97 -3.96
C LEU A 334 3.09 11.35 -4.35
N TYR A 335 4.11 11.80 -3.62
CA TYR A 335 4.79 13.07 -3.85
C TYR A 335 6.29 12.84 -4.09
N GLU A 336 6.92 13.69 -4.88
CA GLU A 336 8.38 13.82 -5.02
C GLU A 336 8.79 15.21 -4.56
N TYR A 337 9.81 15.32 -3.71
CA TYR A 337 10.45 16.59 -3.40
C TYR A 337 11.89 16.63 -3.94
N ASN A 338 12.18 17.64 -4.74
CA ASN A 338 13.51 17.92 -5.30
C ASN A 338 14.15 19.11 -4.57
N VAL A 339 15.19 18.84 -3.79
CA VAL A 339 15.91 19.83 -2.96
C VAL A 339 16.51 20.93 -3.83
N ASN A 340 17.13 20.57 -4.95
CA ASN A 340 17.84 21.53 -5.81
C ASN A 340 16.89 22.52 -6.49
N GLN A 341 15.67 22.08 -6.81
CA GLN A 341 14.65 22.91 -7.43
C GLN A 341 13.73 23.58 -6.41
N ASN A 342 13.81 23.19 -5.13
CA ASN A 342 12.83 23.51 -4.09
C ASN A 342 11.39 23.30 -4.62
N LYS A 343 11.11 22.09 -5.11
CA LYS A 343 9.87 21.76 -5.82
C LYS A 343 9.28 20.46 -5.31
N VAL A 344 8.00 20.49 -4.97
CA VAL A 344 7.16 19.31 -4.72
C VAL A 344 6.34 19.00 -5.97
N THR A 345 6.34 17.74 -6.38
CA THR A 345 5.50 17.21 -7.44
C THR A 345 4.51 16.22 -6.84
N SER A 346 3.21 16.40 -7.05
CA SER A 346 2.23 15.31 -6.86
C SER A 346 2.34 14.36 -8.05
N VAL A 347 2.98 13.21 -7.82
CA VAL A 347 3.28 12.20 -8.84
C VAL A 347 2.06 11.34 -9.14
N PHE A 348 1.29 10.99 -8.12
CA PHE A 348 0.04 10.25 -8.26
C PHE A 348 -0.92 10.63 -7.13
N SER A 349 -2.19 10.80 -7.47
CA SER A 349 -3.25 11.04 -6.49
C SER A 349 -4.61 10.71 -7.09
N PHE A 350 -5.47 10.03 -6.32
CA PHE A 350 -6.90 9.98 -6.62
C PHE A 350 -7.63 11.25 -6.15
N PHE A 351 -7.03 12.02 -5.24
CA PHE A 351 -7.59 13.30 -4.82
C PHE A 351 -7.51 14.29 -5.97
N LYS A 352 -8.68 14.79 -6.34
CA LYS A 352 -8.84 15.89 -7.28
C LYS A 352 -9.63 17.03 -6.64
N ASP A 353 -10.75 16.68 -6.02
CA ASP A 353 -11.64 17.58 -5.30
C ASP A 353 -11.80 17.06 -3.87
N SER A 354 -11.61 17.92 -2.86
CA SER A 354 -11.71 17.54 -1.44
C SER A 354 -13.13 17.17 -0.99
N ASP A 355 -14.12 17.49 -1.82
CA ASP A 355 -15.53 17.44 -1.45
C ASP A 355 -16.20 16.13 -1.94
N ASP A 356 -15.52 15.38 -2.82
CA ASP A 356 -16.00 14.07 -3.28
C ASP A 356 -15.42 12.96 -2.39
N LEU A 357 -16.26 12.48 -1.46
CA LEU A 357 -15.92 11.39 -0.54
C LEU A 357 -15.44 10.11 -1.27
N ARG A 358 -15.77 9.94 -2.56
CA ARG A 358 -15.27 8.82 -3.37
C ARG A 358 -13.77 8.88 -3.61
N CYS A 359 -13.19 10.08 -3.66
CA CYS A 359 -11.74 10.26 -3.75
C CYS A 359 -11.04 9.94 -2.42
N LEU A 360 -11.76 10.01 -1.30
CA LEU A 360 -11.24 9.80 0.05
C LEU A 360 -11.31 8.35 0.52
N PHE A 361 -11.76 7.44 -0.33
CA PHE A 361 -11.77 6.04 0.01
C PHE A 361 -10.33 5.52 0.07
N THR A 362 -9.92 5.03 1.23
CA THR A 362 -8.53 4.66 1.53
C THR A 362 -8.27 3.16 1.42
N ASP A 363 -9.07 2.42 0.65
CA ASP A 363 -8.89 0.98 0.46
C ASP A 363 -7.83 0.69 -0.62
N HIS A 364 -6.78 1.50 -0.64
CA HIS A 364 -5.62 1.37 -1.50
C HIS A 364 -4.39 1.91 -0.78
N ASP A 365 -3.23 1.53 -1.29
CA ASP A 365 -1.95 2.02 -0.80
C ASP A 365 -0.94 2.08 -1.95
N ILE A 366 0.15 2.80 -1.74
CA ILE A 366 1.18 3.05 -2.76
C ILE A 366 2.50 2.51 -2.24
N ARG A 367 3.20 1.75 -3.08
CA ARG A 367 4.57 1.34 -2.79
C ARG A 367 5.54 1.89 -3.82
N ILE A 368 6.52 2.64 -3.34
CA ILE A 368 7.67 3.11 -4.12
C ILE A 368 8.63 1.92 -4.26
N LEU A 369 9.01 1.57 -5.48
CA LEU A 369 9.90 0.44 -5.77
C LEU A 369 11.36 0.89 -5.90
N ASN A 370 11.59 2.04 -6.53
CA ASN A 370 12.90 2.64 -6.68
C ASN A 370 12.78 4.14 -6.96
N ILE A 371 13.90 4.86 -6.87
CA ILE A 371 14.05 6.21 -7.40
C ILE A 371 15.47 6.38 -7.94
N ASP A 372 15.62 7.01 -9.10
CA ASP A 372 16.91 7.31 -9.68
C ASP A 372 17.45 8.68 -9.25
N ALA A 373 18.67 9.00 -9.68
CA ALA A 373 19.32 10.27 -9.36
C ALA A 373 18.54 11.51 -9.86
N SER A 374 17.70 11.38 -10.89
CA SER A 374 16.89 12.45 -11.47
C SER A 374 15.53 12.63 -10.78
N GLY A 375 15.09 11.65 -9.98
CA GLY A 375 13.76 11.59 -9.41
C GLY A 375 12.77 10.76 -10.23
N SER A 376 13.20 10.14 -11.34
CA SER A 376 12.37 9.17 -12.04
C SER A 376 12.23 7.92 -11.16
N MET A 377 11.04 7.32 -11.13
CA MET A 377 10.73 6.27 -10.16
C MET A 377 9.76 5.25 -10.72
N ASP A 378 9.87 4.03 -10.22
CA ASP A 378 8.87 2.99 -10.38
C ASP A 378 8.06 2.85 -9.10
N PHE A 379 6.73 2.77 -9.22
CA PHE A 379 5.84 2.59 -8.08
C PHE A 379 4.64 1.75 -8.46
N VAL A 380 3.95 1.22 -7.45
CA VAL A 380 2.67 0.54 -7.63
C VAL A 380 1.60 1.18 -6.77
N VAL A 381 0.37 1.20 -7.28
CA VAL A 381 -0.84 1.50 -6.52
C VAL A 381 -1.60 0.18 -6.38
N TYR A 382 -1.87 -0.26 -5.16
CA TYR A 382 -2.49 -1.57 -4.94
C TYR A 382 -3.70 -1.46 -4.01
N GLY A 383 -4.68 -2.33 -4.23
CA GLY A 383 -6.01 -2.21 -3.61
C GLY A 383 -7.06 -1.69 -4.61
N TYR A 384 -8.09 -1.04 -4.09
CA TYR A 384 -9.24 -0.54 -4.84
C TYR A 384 -8.89 0.76 -5.60
N MET A 385 -9.21 0.81 -6.89
CA MET A 385 -8.99 2.01 -7.70
C MET A 385 -10.20 2.94 -7.63
N ASN A 386 -10.01 4.14 -7.07
CA ASN A 386 -11.10 5.10 -6.83
C ASN A 386 -11.66 5.73 -8.12
N CYS A 387 -10.85 5.83 -9.16
CA CYS A 387 -11.24 6.41 -10.45
C CYS A 387 -10.30 5.93 -11.57
N GLY A 388 -10.44 6.50 -12.77
CA GLY A 388 -9.63 6.15 -13.94
C GLY A 388 -10.16 4.93 -14.71
N SER A 389 -9.31 4.38 -15.59
CA SER A 389 -9.59 3.21 -16.43
C SER A 389 -9.92 1.95 -15.62
N HIS A 390 -9.50 1.91 -14.35
CA HIS A 390 -9.65 0.78 -13.45
C HIS A 390 -10.62 1.02 -12.30
N GLU A 391 -11.39 2.11 -12.33
CA GLU A 391 -12.37 2.44 -11.29
C GLU A 391 -13.23 1.22 -10.89
N GLY A 392 -13.28 0.93 -9.59
CA GLY A 392 -14.05 -0.19 -9.05
C GLY A 392 -13.38 -1.56 -9.19
N ARG A 393 -12.09 -1.63 -9.53
CA ARG A 393 -11.30 -2.86 -9.51
C ARG A 393 -10.34 -2.85 -8.33
N SER A 394 -10.14 -4.02 -7.71
CA SER A 394 -9.03 -4.28 -6.80
C SER A 394 -7.87 -4.90 -7.59
N GLY A 395 -6.64 -4.51 -7.30
CA GLY A 395 -5.49 -5.03 -8.02
C GLY A 395 -4.18 -4.33 -7.69
N ILE A 396 -3.23 -4.42 -8.62
CA ILE A 396 -1.91 -3.80 -8.55
C ILE A 396 -1.71 -3.06 -9.87
N ASP A 397 -1.64 -1.75 -9.80
CA ASP A 397 -1.39 -0.88 -10.91
C ASP A 397 0.07 -0.44 -10.91
N ILE A 398 0.78 -0.71 -12.01
CA ILE A 398 2.23 -0.56 -12.11
C ILE A 398 2.53 0.69 -12.92
N TYR A 399 3.33 1.59 -12.35
CA TYR A 399 3.67 2.86 -12.97
C TYR A 399 5.17 3.07 -13.08
N HIS A 400 5.55 3.73 -14.17
CA HIS A 400 6.84 4.40 -14.32
C HIS A 400 6.64 5.91 -14.43
N TYR A 401 7.26 6.67 -13.55
CA TYR A 401 7.27 8.13 -13.59
C TYR A 401 8.62 8.65 -14.11
N ASP A 402 8.55 9.44 -15.18
CA ASP A 402 9.69 10.15 -15.77
C ASP A 402 9.69 11.60 -15.26
N SER A 403 10.67 11.94 -14.43
CA SER A 403 10.77 13.27 -13.81
C SER A 403 11.12 14.38 -14.80
N SER A 404 11.76 14.03 -15.93
CA SER A 404 12.13 14.98 -16.97
C SER A 404 10.93 15.40 -17.81
N LEU A 405 9.99 14.48 -18.01
CA LEU A 405 8.72 14.73 -18.70
C LEU A 405 7.62 15.19 -17.75
N ASN A 406 7.79 14.97 -16.43
CA ASN A 406 6.76 15.13 -15.41
C ASN A 406 5.49 14.31 -15.75
N VAL A 407 5.68 13.04 -16.11
CA VAL A 407 4.59 12.14 -16.52
C VAL A 407 4.74 10.78 -15.84
N ALA A 408 3.69 10.33 -15.17
CA ALA A 408 3.51 8.95 -14.71
C ALA A 408 2.76 8.14 -15.77
N THR A 409 3.37 7.05 -16.20
CA THR A 409 2.85 6.15 -17.24
C THR A 409 2.50 4.81 -16.62
N GLU A 410 1.24 4.41 -16.78
CA GLU A 410 0.78 3.08 -16.43
C GLU A 410 1.42 2.04 -17.38
N GLU A 411 2.15 1.09 -16.81
CA GLU A 411 2.80 0.01 -17.55
C GLU A 411 2.00 -1.31 -17.50
N GLY A 412 1.09 -1.44 -16.53
CA GLY A 412 0.09 -2.51 -16.52
C GLY A 412 -0.62 -2.71 -15.18
N PHE A 413 -1.81 -3.31 -15.24
CA PHE A 413 -2.67 -3.54 -14.07
C PHE A 413 -2.98 -5.02 -13.84
N ILE A 414 -2.57 -5.58 -12.70
CA ILE A 414 -2.87 -6.95 -12.26
C ILE A 414 -4.18 -6.97 -11.47
N ASN A 415 -5.24 -7.55 -12.03
CA ASN A 415 -6.52 -7.72 -11.31
C ASN A 415 -6.38 -8.65 -10.09
N SER A 416 -7.10 -8.32 -9.02
CA SER A 416 -7.29 -9.16 -7.83
C SER A 416 -8.78 -9.31 -7.51
N SER A 417 -9.18 -10.48 -7.02
CA SER A 417 -10.49 -10.70 -6.41
C SER A 417 -10.51 -10.40 -4.91
N ASN A 418 -9.38 -10.04 -4.33
CA ASN A 418 -9.23 -9.90 -2.87
C ASN A 418 -9.13 -8.43 -2.46
N PRO A 419 -9.64 -8.05 -1.28
CA PRO A 419 -9.59 -6.68 -0.77
C PRO A 419 -8.17 -6.25 -0.42
N VAL A 420 -7.98 -4.95 -0.18
CA VAL A 420 -6.67 -4.37 0.18
C VAL A 420 -6.06 -5.00 1.43
N SER A 421 -6.89 -5.38 2.42
CA SER A 421 -6.44 -6.02 3.67
C SER A 421 -5.79 -7.39 3.42
N TYR A 422 -6.25 -8.11 2.39
CA TYR A 422 -5.62 -9.34 1.92
C TYR A 422 -4.33 -9.03 1.15
N LEU A 423 -4.38 -8.03 0.26
CA LEU A 423 -3.23 -7.65 -0.56
C LEU A 423 -2.07 -7.18 0.33
N GLN A 424 -2.27 -6.27 1.26
CA GLN A 424 -1.23 -5.78 2.18
C GLN A 424 -0.49 -6.92 2.90
N LYS A 425 -1.21 -7.96 3.33
CA LYS A 425 -0.62 -9.12 4.02
C LYS A 425 0.20 -10.02 3.10
N ASN A 426 -0.24 -10.23 1.86
CA ASN A 426 0.33 -11.25 0.96
C ASN A 426 1.20 -10.68 -0.17
N PHE A 427 1.13 -9.38 -0.42
CA PHE A 427 1.75 -8.69 -1.55
C PHE A 427 3.05 -7.98 -1.16
N SER A 428 3.26 -7.78 0.14
CA SER A 428 4.33 -6.94 0.66
C SER A 428 5.72 -7.56 0.59
N GLU A 429 5.84 -8.84 0.25
CA GLU A 429 7.10 -9.58 0.38
C GLU A 429 8.10 -9.38 -0.75
N LEU A 430 7.65 -9.23 -2.00
CA LEU A 430 8.55 -9.06 -3.15
C LEU A 430 7.79 -8.40 -4.31
N LEU A 431 8.24 -7.19 -4.67
CA LEU A 431 7.87 -6.47 -5.88
C LEU A 431 9.12 -5.88 -6.51
N TYR A 432 9.41 -6.28 -7.73
CA TYR A 432 10.62 -5.83 -8.39
C TYR A 432 10.39 -5.58 -9.87
N ARG A 433 10.63 -4.35 -10.32
CA ARG A 433 10.60 -3.99 -11.74
C ARG A 433 12.03 -3.86 -12.26
N THR A 434 12.34 -4.56 -13.33
CA THR A 434 13.62 -4.45 -14.03
C THR A 434 13.62 -3.26 -14.97
N SER A 435 14.81 -2.73 -15.27
CA SER A 435 15.00 -1.71 -16.31
C SER A 435 14.61 -2.19 -17.71
N GLY A 436 14.52 -3.51 -17.92
CA GLY A 436 14.05 -4.12 -19.17
C GLY A 436 12.53 -4.21 -19.31
N GLY A 437 11.76 -3.69 -18.36
CA GLY A 437 10.29 -3.73 -18.40
C GLY A 437 9.71 -5.09 -17.99
N ARG A 438 10.41 -5.85 -17.16
CA ARG A 438 9.88 -7.09 -16.54
C ARG A 438 9.56 -6.82 -15.08
N PHE A 439 8.37 -7.21 -14.64
CA PHE A 439 7.90 -7.06 -13.27
C PHE A 439 7.81 -8.43 -12.59
N TYR A 440 8.35 -8.53 -11.38
CA TYR A 440 8.26 -9.71 -10.53
C TYR A 440 7.43 -9.42 -9.31
N CYS A 441 6.57 -10.35 -8.95
CA CYS A 441 5.81 -10.30 -7.72
C CYS A 441 5.72 -11.69 -7.08
N LEU A 442 5.76 -11.73 -5.75
CA LEU A 442 5.40 -12.92 -5.00
C LEU A 442 3.93 -12.85 -4.63
N LEU A 443 3.13 -13.78 -5.15
CA LEU A 443 1.69 -13.83 -4.93
C LEU A 443 1.28 -15.26 -4.62
N ASN A 444 0.60 -15.46 -3.49
CA ASN A 444 0.11 -16.78 -3.03
C ASN A 444 1.22 -17.83 -3.04
N HIS A 445 2.37 -17.50 -2.45
CA HIS A 445 3.54 -18.38 -2.40
C HIS A 445 4.14 -18.74 -3.78
N ASN A 446 3.80 -18.00 -4.84
CA ASN A 446 4.34 -18.20 -6.19
C ASN A 446 5.10 -16.95 -6.65
N LEU A 447 6.36 -17.13 -7.06
CA LEU A 447 7.11 -16.05 -7.70
C LEU A 447 6.69 -16.01 -9.17
N ILE A 448 6.15 -14.88 -9.59
CA ILE A 448 5.62 -14.66 -10.94
C ILE A 448 6.47 -13.59 -11.62
N GLY A 449 6.82 -13.81 -12.89
CA GLY A 449 7.43 -12.80 -13.75
C GLY A 449 6.49 -12.39 -14.86
N ILE A 450 6.36 -11.09 -15.10
CA ILE A 450 5.46 -10.47 -16.07
C ILE A 450 6.29 -9.58 -16.98
N ASP A 451 6.27 -9.82 -18.27
CA ASP A 451 6.86 -8.93 -19.26
C ASP A 451 5.83 -7.83 -19.58
N LEU A 452 6.07 -6.58 -19.16
CA LEU A 452 5.09 -5.49 -19.27
C LEU A 452 4.85 -5.06 -20.73
N VAL A 453 5.82 -5.32 -21.62
CA VAL A 453 5.71 -5.00 -23.05
C VAL A 453 4.87 -6.04 -23.80
N THR A 454 5.25 -7.32 -23.67
CA THR A 454 4.61 -8.44 -24.38
C THR A 454 3.41 -9.01 -23.64
N ARG A 455 3.24 -8.65 -22.37
CA ARG A 455 2.19 -9.10 -21.45
C ARG A 455 2.21 -10.60 -21.16
N LYS A 456 3.37 -11.23 -21.38
CA LYS A 456 3.57 -12.65 -21.07
C LYS A 456 3.90 -12.82 -19.60
N THR A 457 3.33 -13.87 -19.02
CA THR A 457 3.52 -14.20 -17.62
C THR A 457 3.98 -15.62 -17.46
N ASP A 458 4.97 -15.81 -16.59
CA ASP A 458 5.56 -17.10 -16.29
C ASP A 458 5.63 -17.28 -14.76
N VAL A 459 5.24 -18.45 -14.28
CA VAL A 459 5.42 -18.82 -12.87
C VAL A 459 6.82 -19.41 -12.71
N ILE A 460 7.65 -18.73 -11.93
CA ILE A 460 9.08 -18.99 -11.79
C ILE A 460 9.35 -19.95 -10.65
N LEU A 461 8.72 -19.71 -9.49
CA LEU A 461 8.75 -20.60 -8.32
C LEU A 461 7.31 -20.85 -7.89
N LYS A 462 7.04 -22.08 -7.42
CA LYS A 462 5.71 -22.50 -7.00
C LYS A 462 5.70 -22.96 -5.55
N ASN A 463 4.62 -22.61 -4.84
CA ASN A 463 4.31 -23.10 -3.49
C ASN A 463 5.45 -22.93 -2.48
N LEU A 464 6.12 -21.78 -2.49
CA LEU A 464 7.16 -21.42 -1.52
C LEU A 464 6.58 -21.40 -0.10
N GLN A 465 7.12 -22.24 0.76
CA GLN A 465 6.68 -22.32 2.16
C GLN A 465 7.46 -21.35 3.05
N ASP A 466 6.88 -20.96 4.16
CA ASP A 466 7.57 -20.17 5.18
C ASP A 466 8.89 -20.85 5.61
N GLY A 467 9.95 -20.06 5.71
CA GLY A 467 11.29 -20.53 6.04
C GLY A 467 12.01 -21.30 4.92
N GLN A 468 11.40 -21.45 3.73
CA GLN A 468 12.07 -21.97 2.54
C GLN A 468 12.84 -20.90 1.78
N TYR A 469 12.45 -19.63 1.92
CA TYR A 469 13.04 -18.51 1.18
C TYR A 469 13.24 -17.27 2.05
N CYS A 470 14.04 -16.35 1.55
CA CYS A 470 14.14 -14.97 2.00
C CYS A 470 14.37 -14.06 0.79
N VAL A 471 14.02 -12.78 0.95
CA VAL A 471 14.09 -11.74 -0.09
C VAL A 471 15.02 -10.63 0.41
N SER A 472 15.80 -10.01 -0.49
CA SER A 472 16.62 -8.84 -0.15
C SER A 472 15.75 -7.62 0.16
N GLU A 473 16.32 -6.64 0.84
CA GLU A 473 15.59 -5.45 1.28
C GLU A 473 15.07 -4.60 0.12
N ASP A 474 15.87 -4.47 -0.93
CA ASP A 474 15.52 -3.84 -2.21
C ASP A 474 14.68 -4.75 -3.13
N MET A 475 14.31 -5.95 -2.66
CA MET A 475 13.54 -6.97 -3.37
C MET A 475 14.17 -7.49 -4.66
N ARG A 476 15.44 -7.17 -4.93
CA ARG A 476 16.16 -7.61 -6.14
C ARG A 476 16.54 -9.09 -6.11
N TYR A 477 16.88 -9.63 -4.94
CA TYR A 477 17.30 -11.01 -4.78
C TYR A 477 16.26 -11.83 -4.03
N ILE A 478 16.10 -13.06 -4.48
CA ILE A 478 15.38 -14.10 -3.72
C ILE A 478 16.29 -15.31 -3.58
N ALA A 479 16.45 -15.77 -2.34
CA ALA A 479 17.17 -17.00 -2.02
C ALA A 479 16.19 -18.06 -1.52
N TRP A 480 16.33 -19.31 -1.97
CA TRP A 480 15.46 -20.40 -1.56
C TRP A 480 16.15 -21.76 -1.51
N THR A 481 15.60 -22.66 -0.69
CA THR A 481 15.95 -24.07 -0.61
C THR A 481 14.85 -24.95 -1.22
N LYS A 482 15.09 -26.26 -1.33
CA LYS A 482 14.09 -27.22 -1.84
C LYS A 482 12.89 -27.41 -0.89
N SER A 483 13.09 -27.19 0.40
CA SER A 483 12.07 -27.25 1.46
C SER A 483 12.47 -26.35 2.62
N SER A 484 11.59 -26.13 3.59
CA SER A 484 11.86 -25.35 4.81
C SER A 484 12.87 -26.00 5.76
N GLN A 485 13.26 -27.25 5.52
CA GLN A 485 14.31 -27.94 6.25
C GLN A 485 15.67 -27.60 5.64
N PRO A 486 16.78 -27.66 6.42
CA PRO A 486 18.12 -27.47 5.87
C PRO A 486 18.34 -28.36 4.64
N GLY A 487 18.85 -27.75 3.57
CA GLY A 487 19.01 -28.37 2.24
C GLY A 487 20.46 -28.51 1.83
N SER A 488 20.74 -29.27 0.77
CA SER A 488 22.10 -29.40 0.23
C SER A 488 22.53 -28.20 -0.63
N VAL A 489 21.58 -27.41 -1.11
CA VAL A 489 21.82 -26.25 -1.99
C VAL A 489 20.86 -25.12 -1.60
N ILE A 490 21.40 -23.90 -1.49
CA ILE A 490 20.62 -22.67 -1.55
C ILE A 490 20.76 -22.11 -2.95
N LYS A 491 19.63 -21.83 -3.60
CA LYS A 491 19.58 -21.11 -4.88
C LYS A 491 19.32 -19.65 -4.60
N ILE A 492 19.94 -18.77 -5.36
CA ILE A 492 19.73 -17.32 -5.29
C ILE A 492 19.50 -16.82 -6.70
N ARG A 493 18.44 -16.05 -6.93
CA ARG A 493 18.18 -15.41 -8.21
C ARG A 493 18.32 -13.90 -8.06
N ASP A 494 19.14 -13.31 -8.91
CA ASP A 494 19.15 -11.87 -9.14
C ASP A 494 18.05 -11.55 -10.16
N LEU A 495 16.98 -10.88 -9.73
CA LEU A 495 15.83 -10.56 -10.59
C LEU A 495 16.17 -9.49 -11.63
N SER A 496 17.20 -8.67 -11.39
CA SER A 496 17.64 -7.64 -12.34
C SER A 496 18.26 -8.25 -13.61
N SER A 497 19.02 -9.34 -13.46
CA SER A 497 19.80 -9.98 -14.52
C SER A 497 19.29 -11.37 -14.91
N ASP A 498 18.33 -11.90 -14.16
CA ASP A 498 17.81 -13.26 -14.24
C ASP A 498 18.83 -14.37 -13.92
N LYS A 499 20.01 -13.98 -13.40
CA LYS A 499 21.10 -14.90 -13.09
C LYS A 499 20.79 -15.69 -11.81
N VAL A 500 21.10 -16.99 -11.84
CA VAL A 500 20.97 -17.88 -10.69
C VAL A 500 22.33 -18.31 -10.16
N TYR A 501 22.53 -18.16 -8.86
CA TYR A 501 23.69 -18.63 -8.11
C TYR A 501 23.29 -19.83 -7.24
N ASP A 502 24.22 -20.78 -7.07
CA ASP A 502 24.03 -21.94 -6.20
C ASP A 502 25.11 -21.96 -5.11
N ILE A 503 24.71 -22.00 -3.84
CA ILE A 503 25.58 -22.27 -2.69
C ILE A 503 25.37 -23.73 -2.30
N THR A 504 26.41 -24.55 -2.46
CA THR A 504 26.34 -25.99 -2.20
C THR A 504 26.98 -26.35 -0.85
N ALA A 505 26.28 -27.16 -0.06
CA ALA A 505 26.77 -27.67 1.22
C ALA A 505 28.01 -28.55 1.03
N LYS A 506 28.90 -28.56 2.03
CA LYS A 506 29.98 -29.54 2.08
C LYS A 506 29.41 -30.92 2.45
N SER A 507 30.16 -31.98 2.13
CA SER A 507 29.79 -33.33 2.57
C SER A 507 29.64 -33.37 4.10
N GLY A 508 28.53 -33.91 4.58
CA GLY A 508 28.22 -33.99 6.02
C GLY A 508 27.47 -32.78 6.60
N SER A 509 27.16 -31.77 5.79
CA SER A 509 26.38 -30.61 6.22
C SER A 509 25.20 -30.29 5.29
N ARG A 510 24.32 -29.42 5.78
CA ARG A 510 23.19 -28.81 5.09
C ARG A 510 23.17 -27.31 5.35
N LEU A 511 22.44 -26.57 4.53
CA LEU A 511 22.37 -25.12 4.55
C LEU A 511 20.94 -24.66 4.79
N LYS A 512 20.80 -23.52 5.48
CA LYS A 512 19.53 -22.85 5.70
C LYS A 512 19.67 -21.39 5.26
N ALA A 513 18.85 -20.95 4.31
CA ALA A 513 18.71 -19.52 4.01
C ALA A 513 18.01 -18.84 5.20
N LEU A 514 18.52 -17.69 5.65
CA LEU A 514 18.03 -17.05 6.88
C LEU A 514 17.40 -15.70 6.59
N CYS A 515 18.18 -14.77 6.05
CA CYS A 515 17.75 -13.41 5.73
C CYS A 515 18.77 -12.76 4.79
N PHE A 516 18.47 -11.53 4.39
CA PHE A 516 19.42 -10.63 3.74
C PHE A 516 19.76 -9.45 4.66
N ILE A 517 20.98 -8.94 4.54
CA ILE A 517 21.38 -7.60 4.98
C ILE A 517 21.60 -6.82 3.69
N ASP A 518 20.79 -5.81 3.42
CA ASP A 518 20.71 -5.18 2.10
C ASP A 518 20.54 -6.22 0.97
N GLU A 519 21.56 -6.36 0.11
CA GLU A 519 21.64 -7.36 -0.96
C GLU A 519 22.46 -8.63 -0.58
N ASP A 520 23.07 -8.68 0.61
CA ASP A 520 23.96 -9.76 1.04
C ASP A 520 23.22 -10.88 1.77
N LEU A 521 23.34 -12.12 1.27
CA LEU A 521 22.66 -13.28 1.84
C LEU A 521 23.35 -13.76 3.11
N VAL A 522 22.56 -13.91 4.17
CA VAL A 522 22.93 -14.59 5.41
C VAL A 522 22.38 -16.02 5.38
N TYR A 523 23.24 -17.01 5.52
CA TYR A 523 22.84 -18.42 5.62
C TYR A 523 23.57 -19.17 6.72
N GLY A 524 22.91 -20.18 7.28
CA GLY A 524 23.47 -21.06 8.30
C GLY A 524 23.93 -22.40 7.73
N THR A 525 24.99 -22.96 8.32
CA THR A 525 25.44 -24.33 8.07
C THR A 525 25.04 -25.21 9.24
N VAL A 526 24.39 -26.34 8.95
CA VAL A 526 23.90 -27.34 9.92
C VAL A 526 24.66 -28.63 9.66
N ASP A 527 25.35 -29.18 10.65
CA ASP A 527 26.01 -30.47 10.54
C ASP A 527 25.03 -31.64 10.74
N SER A 528 25.41 -32.83 10.29
CA SER A 528 24.54 -34.01 10.30
C SER A 528 23.94 -34.38 11.67
N SER A 529 24.64 -34.07 12.76
CA SER A 529 24.15 -34.27 14.13
C SER A 529 22.96 -33.38 14.50
N HIS A 530 22.76 -32.28 13.78
CA HIS A 530 21.76 -31.25 14.09
C HIS A 530 20.69 -31.10 13.01
N TYR A 531 20.60 -32.02 12.04
CA TYR A 531 19.56 -31.96 11.00
C TYR A 531 18.14 -31.93 11.56
N THR A 532 17.89 -32.62 12.66
CA THR A 532 16.57 -32.63 13.31
C THR A 532 16.30 -31.38 14.13
N SER A 533 17.31 -30.87 14.85
CA SER A 533 17.16 -29.70 15.71
C SER A 533 17.24 -28.38 14.92
N GLY A 534 17.83 -28.39 13.74
CA GLY A 534 18.07 -27.21 12.92
C GLY A 534 19.11 -26.24 13.48
N LEU A 535 19.85 -26.66 14.53
CA LEU A 535 20.91 -25.85 15.14
C LEU A 535 22.07 -25.69 14.17
N MET A 536 22.57 -24.47 14.03
CA MET A 536 23.58 -24.12 13.04
C MET A 536 24.96 -24.02 13.70
N ASN A 537 25.95 -24.69 13.12
CA ASN A 537 27.34 -24.68 13.57
C ASN A 537 28.05 -23.39 13.17
N SER A 538 27.63 -22.78 12.06
CA SER A 538 28.18 -21.51 11.58
C SER A 538 27.14 -20.72 10.79
N LEU A 539 27.41 -19.43 10.66
CA LEU A 539 26.66 -18.51 9.82
C LEU A 539 27.63 -17.85 8.83
N THR A 540 27.23 -17.74 7.57
CA THR A 540 28.04 -17.12 6.52
C THR A 540 27.24 -16.02 5.82
N ILE A 541 27.90 -14.89 5.57
CA ILE A 541 27.38 -13.75 4.81
C ILE A 541 28.09 -13.71 3.46
N VAL A 542 27.33 -13.67 2.38
CA VAL A 542 27.83 -13.71 1.00
C VAL A 542 27.24 -12.57 0.18
N SER A 543 28.12 -11.87 -0.53
CA SER A 543 27.74 -10.84 -1.50
C SER A 543 27.69 -11.38 -2.92
N PHE A 544 26.87 -10.71 -3.74
CA PHE A 544 26.73 -10.96 -5.18
C PHE A 544 27.18 -9.75 -6.04
N ALA A 545 27.82 -8.76 -5.41
CA ALA A 545 28.26 -7.54 -6.07
C ALA A 545 29.15 -7.82 -7.30
N ASN A 546 29.01 -6.98 -8.33
CA ASN A 546 29.73 -7.11 -9.60
C ASN A 546 29.59 -8.50 -10.25
N GLU A 547 28.40 -9.10 -10.08
CA GLU A 547 28.04 -10.43 -10.58
C GLU A 547 28.94 -11.58 -10.06
N LYS A 548 29.65 -11.36 -8.96
CA LYS A 548 30.57 -12.33 -8.36
C LYS A 548 30.10 -12.68 -6.96
N MET A 549 30.05 -13.99 -6.69
CA MET A 549 29.77 -14.49 -5.36
C MET A 549 31.04 -14.45 -4.50
N SER A 550 31.02 -13.69 -3.41
CA SER A 550 32.16 -13.59 -2.47
C SER A 550 31.71 -13.66 -1.01
N THR A 551 32.38 -14.48 -0.22
CA THR A 551 32.15 -14.54 1.23
C THR A 551 32.68 -13.29 1.90
N ILE A 552 31.79 -12.56 2.59
CA ILE A 552 32.13 -11.38 3.39
C ILE A 552 32.59 -11.82 4.77
N LYS A 553 31.82 -12.71 5.41
CA LYS A 553 32.05 -13.11 6.80
C LYS A 553 31.59 -14.54 7.04
N THR A 554 32.34 -15.26 7.87
CA THR A 554 31.88 -16.50 8.50
C THR A 554 31.99 -16.35 10.00
N TYR A 555 30.88 -16.59 10.69
CA TYR A 555 30.77 -16.60 12.14
C TYR A 555 30.69 -18.04 12.63
N GLN A 556 31.57 -18.40 13.55
CA GLN A 556 31.58 -19.68 14.26
C GLN A 556 32.25 -19.47 15.63
N LYS A 557 31.75 -20.17 16.66
CA LYS A 557 32.34 -20.17 18.00
C LYS A 557 32.38 -21.59 18.52
N ASP A 558 33.54 -22.00 19.03
CA ASP A 558 33.73 -23.36 19.55
C ASP A 558 32.81 -23.64 20.75
N GLY A 559 32.17 -24.82 20.74
CA GLY A 559 31.24 -25.25 21.81
C GLY A 559 29.91 -24.51 21.85
N LEU A 560 29.58 -23.72 20.81
CA LEU A 560 28.33 -22.98 20.69
C LEU A 560 27.66 -23.24 19.34
N LEU A 561 26.35 -23.40 19.37
CA LEU A 561 25.47 -23.52 18.21
C LEU A 561 24.53 -22.32 18.15
N ILE A 562 24.09 -21.96 16.95
CA ILE A 562 23.12 -20.87 16.72
C ILE A 562 21.73 -21.50 16.60
N SER A 563 20.83 -21.08 17.48
CA SER A 563 19.44 -21.57 17.51
C SER A 563 18.46 -20.64 16.81
N LYS A 564 18.74 -19.33 16.81
CA LYS A 564 17.91 -18.33 16.14
C LYS A 564 18.80 -17.21 15.61
N VAL A 565 18.39 -16.69 14.46
CA VAL A 565 18.93 -15.49 13.85
C VAL A 565 17.77 -14.52 13.66
N SER A 566 17.92 -13.29 14.12
CA SER A 566 17.00 -12.19 13.88
C SER A 566 17.76 -11.01 13.31
N ARG A 567 17.07 -10.19 12.51
CA ARG A 567 17.58 -8.92 12.02
C ARG A 567 16.99 -7.79 12.86
N SER A 568 17.79 -6.80 13.17
CA SER A 568 17.41 -5.54 13.80
C SER A 568 18.16 -4.43 13.09
N ASP A 569 17.48 -3.61 12.28
CA ASP A 569 18.05 -2.55 11.43
C ASP A 569 19.36 -2.95 10.72
N ASN A 570 20.51 -2.52 11.26
CA ASN A 570 21.87 -2.73 10.75
C ASN A 570 22.61 -3.92 11.42
N ALA A 571 21.89 -4.80 12.11
CA ALA A 571 22.47 -5.85 12.93
C ALA A 571 21.80 -7.20 12.70
N VAL A 572 22.62 -8.24 12.70
CA VAL A 572 22.17 -9.63 12.79
C VAL A 572 22.42 -10.14 14.20
N GLU A 573 21.34 -10.36 14.94
CA GLU A 573 21.34 -10.88 16.29
C GLU A 573 21.29 -12.40 16.29
N LEU A 574 22.14 -13.01 17.10
CA LEU A 574 22.33 -14.44 17.20
C LEU A 574 21.93 -14.92 18.60
N THR A 575 20.92 -15.77 18.68
CA THR A 575 20.67 -16.56 19.89
C THR A 575 21.50 -17.84 19.83
N ARG A 576 22.25 -18.11 20.89
CA ARG A 576 23.19 -19.23 20.97
C ARG A 576 22.85 -20.20 22.08
N VAL A 577 23.22 -21.45 21.89
CA VAL A 577 23.10 -22.54 22.87
C VAL A 577 24.40 -23.34 22.90
N HIS A 578 24.66 -23.99 24.02
CA HIS A 578 25.69 -25.03 24.12
C HIS A 578 25.21 -26.34 23.48
N ASP A 579 26.13 -27.27 23.25
CA ASP A 579 25.80 -28.58 22.65
C ASP A 579 24.79 -29.40 23.48
N ASP A 580 24.72 -29.16 24.80
CA ASP A 580 23.74 -29.76 25.71
C ASP A 580 22.35 -29.08 25.67
N GLY A 581 22.19 -28.04 24.85
CA GLY A 581 20.96 -27.25 24.69
C GLY A 581 20.77 -26.13 25.72
N SER A 582 21.71 -25.94 26.65
CA SER A 582 21.64 -24.83 27.61
C SER A 582 21.88 -23.48 26.91
N LYS A 583 21.21 -22.42 27.40
CA LYS A 583 21.31 -21.08 26.81
C LYS A 583 22.70 -20.49 27.00
N ALA A 584 23.27 -19.97 25.93
CA ALA A 584 24.47 -19.14 25.97
C ALA A 584 24.09 -17.65 25.83
N SER A 585 25.06 -16.75 26.06
CA SER A 585 24.85 -15.33 25.79
C SER A 585 24.57 -15.10 24.30
N SER A 586 23.73 -14.14 23.95
CA SER A 586 23.54 -13.73 22.55
C SER A 586 24.81 -13.08 21.98
N ASP A 587 24.88 -12.98 20.65
CA ASP A 587 25.94 -12.25 19.94
C ASP A 587 25.32 -11.42 18.81
N THR A 588 26.09 -10.48 18.26
CA THR A 588 25.60 -9.60 17.20
C THR A 588 26.66 -9.40 16.13
N ILE A 589 26.25 -9.49 14.87
CA ILE A 589 27.04 -9.07 13.72
C ILE A 589 26.49 -7.72 13.27
N LEU A 590 27.26 -6.66 13.50
CA LEU A 590 26.94 -5.33 13.00
C LEU A 590 27.40 -5.21 11.54
N ASP A 591 26.54 -4.63 10.71
CA ASP A 591 26.97 -4.01 9.48
C ASP A 591 27.65 -2.67 9.83
N THR A 592 28.90 -2.53 9.40
CA THR A 592 29.70 -1.31 9.60
C THR A 592 29.87 -0.52 8.30
N LEU A 593 29.29 -1.03 7.20
CA LEU A 593 29.31 -0.39 5.88
C LEU A 593 28.07 0.47 5.63
N THR A 594 27.11 0.47 6.56
CA THR A 594 26.07 1.49 6.63
C THR A 594 26.76 2.85 6.77
N ASN A 595 26.87 3.53 5.63
CA ASN A 595 27.39 4.87 5.49
C ASN A 595 26.55 5.84 6.33
N SER A 596 27.24 6.83 6.92
CA SER A 596 26.82 8.22 7.18
C SER A 596 25.32 8.51 7.29
N ASP A 597 24.90 9.15 8.41
CA ASP A 597 23.66 9.95 8.56
C ASP A 597 22.70 9.82 7.38
N GLU A 598 21.63 9.01 7.53
CA GLU A 598 20.59 8.86 6.50
C GLU A 598 20.35 10.20 5.83
N SER A 599 20.60 10.27 4.52
CA SER A 599 20.61 11.56 3.82
C SER A 599 19.24 12.26 3.85
N VAL A 600 18.20 11.49 4.16
CA VAL A 600 16.81 11.91 4.32
C VAL A 600 16.20 11.13 5.49
N ASN A 601 15.57 11.80 6.46
CA ASN A 601 14.91 11.16 7.61
C ASN A 601 13.49 11.69 7.79
N ALA A 602 12.57 10.83 8.24
CA ALA A 602 11.30 11.28 8.78
C ALA A 602 11.50 11.85 10.19
N SER A 603 10.92 13.01 10.48
CA SER A 603 11.05 13.70 11.76
C SER A 603 9.74 14.38 12.15
N THR A 604 9.75 15.08 13.28
CA THR A 604 8.65 15.93 13.73
C THR A 604 9.14 17.33 14.04
N ALA A 605 8.25 18.31 13.87
CA ALA A 605 8.46 19.68 14.31
C ALA A 605 7.23 20.18 15.06
N THR A 606 7.41 21.23 15.84
CA THR A 606 6.29 21.98 16.44
C THR A 606 5.88 23.10 15.50
N ASP A 607 4.60 23.13 15.17
CA ASP A 607 3.90 24.19 14.47
C ASP A 607 2.99 24.94 15.45
N ASP A 608 2.99 26.27 15.39
CA ASP A 608 2.28 27.11 16.36
C ASP A 608 0.75 26.95 16.28
N ASN A 609 0.21 26.54 15.12
CA ASN A 609 -1.22 26.42 14.87
C ASN A 609 -1.70 24.96 14.83
N ALA A 610 -0.82 24.03 14.46
CA ALA A 610 -1.16 22.62 14.28
C ALA A 610 -0.58 21.68 15.37
N GLY A 611 0.25 22.18 16.29
CA GLY A 611 0.93 21.35 17.29
C GLY A 611 2.06 20.54 16.66
N THR A 612 2.12 19.23 16.91
CA THR A 612 3.13 18.37 16.28
C THR A 612 2.80 18.09 14.81
N VAL A 613 3.75 18.37 13.92
CA VAL A 613 3.67 18.08 12.48
C VAL A 613 4.79 17.15 12.02
N ARG A 614 4.53 16.35 10.99
CA ARG A 614 5.54 15.51 10.33
C ARG A 614 6.38 16.35 9.37
N THR A 615 7.67 16.08 9.39
CA THR A 615 8.67 16.70 8.51
C THR A 615 9.55 15.65 7.88
N ILE A 616 10.17 16.01 6.76
CA ILE A 616 11.26 15.25 6.15
C ILE A 616 12.52 16.09 6.21
N GLU A 617 13.51 15.65 6.97
CA GLU A 617 14.82 16.27 7.06
C GLU A 617 15.71 15.82 5.90
N PHE A 618 16.44 16.74 5.29
CA PHE A 618 17.36 16.45 4.20
C PHE A 618 18.75 17.01 4.53
N SER A 619 19.78 16.16 4.53
CA SER A 619 21.16 16.60 4.80
C SER A 619 21.67 17.62 3.76
N LYS A 620 21.10 17.62 2.55
CA LYS A 620 21.42 18.56 1.48
C LYS A 620 20.61 19.86 1.49
N LEU A 621 19.54 19.93 2.28
CA LEU A 621 18.69 21.11 2.35
C LEU A 621 19.31 22.11 3.33
N SER A 622 19.57 23.33 2.87
CA SER A 622 20.17 24.36 3.70
C SER A 622 19.24 24.70 4.87
N THR A 623 19.80 24.75 6.08
CA THR A 623 19.10 25.19 7.30
C THR A 623 18.67 26.67 7.25
N ASP A 624 19.33 27.47 6.41
CA ASP A 624 19.02 28.89 6.23
C ASP A 624 17.86 29.13 5.26
N LEU A 625 17.47 28.11 4.49
CA LEU A 625 16.36 28.22 3.54
C LEU A 625 15.03 28.23 4.28
N LYS A 626 14.31 29.35 4.16
CA LYS A 626 12.92 29.50 4.58
C LYS A 626 12.09 29.87 3.37
N ALA A 627 11.38 28.92 2.81
CA ALA A 627 10.68 29.11 1.54
C ALA A 627 9.46 28.21 1.44
N LYS A 628 8.51 28.62 0.58
CA LYS A 628 7.46 27.74 0.08
C LYS A 628 7.97 27.05 -1.18
N PRO A 629 8.00 25.72 -1.27
CA PRO A 629 8.41 25.03 -2.47
C PRO A 629 7.43 25.32 -3.61
N ALA A 630 7.93 25.32 -4.85
CA ALA A 630 7.07 25.27 -6.02
C ALA A 630 6.27 23.96 -6.02
N PHE A 631 5.02 24.00 -6.47
CA PHE A 631 4.16 22.82 -6.54
C PHE A 631 3.73 22.54 -7.98
N THR A 632 3.78 21.28 -8.39
CA THR A 632 3.26 20.84 -9.69
C THR A 632 2.57 19.48 -9.55
N THR A 633 1.75 19.14 -10.53
CA THR A 633 1.11 17.82 -10.64
C THR A 633 1.65 17.16 -11.90
N SER A 634 1.96 15.87 -11.82
CA SER A 634 2.38 15.09 -12.98
C SER A 634 1.23 14.94 -13.98
N GLY A 635 1.58 14.78 -15.25
CA GLY A 635 0.67 14.19 -16.22
C GLY A 635 0.53 12.69 -15.99
N LEU A 636 -0.60 12.12 -16.39
CA LEU A 636 -0.87 10.69 -16.35
C LEU A 636 -1.11 10.15 -17.76
N VAL A 637 -0.53 8.99 -18.04
CA VAL A 637 -0.80 8.20 -19.24
C VAL A 637 -1.28 6.84 -18.79
N LEU A 638 -2.58 6.58 -18.96
CA LEU A 638 -3.20 5.31 -18.59
C LEU A 638 -3.07 4.30 -19.74
N SER A 639 -2.93 3.02 -19.39
CA SER A 639 -2.86 1.93 -20.34
C SER A 639 -4.28 1.49 -20.72
N ASP A 640 -4.53 1.27 -22.01
CA ASP A 640 -5.85 0.85 -22.51
C ASP A 640 -6.20 -0.61 -22.14
N SER A 641 -5.39 -1.31 -21.35
CA SER A 641 -5.49 -2.77 -21.22
C SER A 641 -5.12 -3.30 -19.84
N THR A 642 -6.13 -3.76 -19.11
CA THR A 642 -5.92 -4.58 -17.92
C THR A 642 -5.16 -5.85 -18.24
N ILE A 643 -4.06 -6.07 -17.51
CA ILE A 643 -3.43 -7.36 -17.32
C ILE A 643 -4.34 -8.15 -16.36
N SER A 644 -5.44 -8.71 -16.87
CA SER A 644 -6.19 -9.69 -16.08
C SER A 644 -5.39 -10.98 -16.05
N LEU A 645 -4.36 -11.03 -15.20
CA LEU A 645 -3.77 -12.29 -14.81
C LEU A 645 -4.78 -12.94 -13.88
N GLU A 646 -5.61 -13.80 -14.46
CA GLU A 646 -6.17 -14.91 -13.71
C GLU A 646 -4.97 -15.76 -13.29
N ILE A 647 -4.31 -15.39 -12.19
CA ILE A 647 -3.21 -16.16 -11.59
C ILE A 647 -3.71 -17.54 -11.13
N TYR A 648 -5.04 -17.76 -11.20
CA TYR A 648 -5.73 -18.99 -10.89
C TYR A 648 -6.41 -19.58 -12.13
N LYS A 649 -5.71 -20.53 -12.76
CA LYS A 649 -6.34 -21.71 -13.34
C LYS A 649 -5.67 -22.96 -12.80
#